data_AF-A0A3Q0F957-F1
#
_entry.id   AF-A0A3Q0F957-F1
#
_cell.length_a   1.000
_cell.length_b   1.000
_cell.length_c   1.000
_cell.angle_alpha   90.00
_cell.angle_beta   90.00
_cell.angle_gamma   90.00
#
_symmetry.space_group_name_H-M   'P 1'
#
loop_
_entity.id
_entity.type
_entity.pdbx_description
1 polymer ?
#
loop_
_entity_poly.entity_id
_entity_poly.type
_entity_poly.pdbx_seq_one_letter_code
_entity_poly.pdbx_strand_id
1 'polypeptide(L)'
;MGVPENIVVGSHVWVGDPEVIWIGGQVLSINGEDAEIQISDERKVVSHLSKLYPKDIDARADGVDDMTKLAYLHEPAVLHNLETRFAMNEIYTYTGNILIAINPFQSLSHLYDTNVMQRYKGSMIGDLSPHVFAIAEGAYREMMNEVKSNSILVSGESGAGKTETTKMLMQYLAYLGGHTASEGRTVEKQVLESNPVLEAFGNAKTVRNDNSSRFGKFVEIQFDKFGRISGAAIRTYLLEKSRVCQISDPERNYHCFYLICASPPEEKEKYKLGDPKSFHYLNQSNCYELVGVNAAQDYLSTKRAMDIVGISQDEQDAIFRVVAAILHLGNINFSKSEETDFAVLEEEESKFHLQTTAELLMCDAHALEDALCKRMMVTPEEIIKRSLDPLGATVSRDGLAKTIYSRLFDWLVQKINISIGQDPSSKCLIGVLDIYGFESFQTNSFEQFCINFTNEKLQQHFNQHVFKMEQEEYTKEGIDWSYLEFVDNQDVLDLIEKKPGGIIALLDEACMFPKSTHETFSQKLYQTFKDHKRFIKPKLTRSDFTVSHYAGDVQYQSEHFLDKNKDYVVPEHQEMLSSSKCSFVSGLFPPLSEESAKSSKFSSIGSRFKLQLQQLMDTLNLTEPHYIRCVKPNTQLKPFIFEHMNVIQQLRSGGVLEAVRIKCAGFPTHWTFHDFITRLWILAPEILRGNFDEKDSCKKILEKIGLTGYQIGETKIFLRAGQMSELDARRALLLGSSATVIQKNAKTRCSRKTYIDLRKCSVFLQSICRGELARRLYHHMKYRQVAAVRIQKQMRRTLARKQYVEIKFCANVLQTGFRAMAACNQFRYKKQTYRKQTSASTTIQSYWRRHKALVDYQNLKKTSIIQQSSSSCDTQEEKVSETPLQNESPSMEESSYPVHEESSNPVQEDESIEAIRDSSSPLKDTDKIEVLAVEIKNLKVKLHAEKQRGDEYERKYAEAQGSNEELRKILAETEKRVHQIQDTWNRMISSMSNQVAADLKTILSTSSRLSSNFRPIARVDVASSNSDTSSTDSDFTFPATAPNPEPQESNSLPLVVQDVTAGDGSG
;
A
#
# COMPACT_ATOMS: atom_id res chain seq x y z
N MET A 1 -20.61 33.93 22.99
CA MET A 1 -20.16 33.41 24.30
C MET A 1 -21.12 32.28 24.68
N GLY A 2 -20.65 31.26 25.40
CA GLY A 2 -21.55 30.20 25.91
C GLY A 2 -22.38 30.69 27.09
N VAL A 3 -23.51 30.04 27.36
CA VAL A 3 -24.38 30.39 28.50
C VAL A 3 -23.78 29.82 29.81
N PRO A 4 -23.75 30.56 30.95
CA PRO A 4 -23.09 30.09 32.18
C PRO A 4 -23.78 28.95 32.96
N GLU A 5 -24.87 28.37 32.44
CA GLU A 5 -25.89 27.63 33.21
C GLU A 5 -25.45 26.33 33.91
N ASN A 6 -24.23 25.82 33.67
CA ASN A 6 -23.73 24.54 34.21
C ASN A 6 -22.51 24.65 35.14
N ILE A 7 -22.06 25.85 35.53
CA ILE A 7 -20.90 26.00 36.44
C ILE A 7 -21.38 26.00 37.90
N VAL A 8 -21.01 24.97 38.67
CA VAL A 8 -21.36 24.81 40.09
C VAL A 8 -20.11 24.65 40.96
N VAL A 9 -20.27 24.76 42.28
CA VAL A 9 -19.17 24.46 43.23
C VAL A 9 -18.72 23.00 43.05
N GLY A 10 -17.41 22.80 42.92
CA GLY A 10 -16.80 21.52 42.57
C GLY A 10 -16.56 21.31 41.07
N SER A 11 -17.16 22.10 40.18
CA SER A 11 -16.89 22.06 38.73
C SER A 11 -15.43 22.40 38.45
N HIS A 12 -14.85 21.71 37.46
CA HIS A 12 -13.55 22.08 36.89
C HIS A 12 -13.77 23.08 35.76
N VAL A 13 -12.94 24.13 35.72
CA VAL A 13 -13.04 25.25 34.79
C VAL A 13 -11.67 25.68 34.28
N TRP A 14 -11.67 26.39 33.17
CA TRP A 14 -10.56 27.22 32.72
C TRP A 14 -10.78 28.65 33.20
N VAL A 15 -9.76 29.24 33.81
CA VAL A 15 -9.72 30.64 34.25
C VAL A 15 -8.61 31.39 33.52
N GLY A 16 -8.82 32.69 33.29
CA GLY A 16 -7.86 33.55 32.63
C GLY A 16 -6.62 33.80 33.48
N ASP A 17 -5.43 33.63 32.89
CA ASP A 17 -4.12 33.78 33.52
C ASP A 17 -3.18 34.70 32.70
N PRO A 18 -2.36 35.58 33.32
CA PRO A 18 -1.49 36.49 32.58
C PRO A 18 -0.29 35.85 31.85
N GLU A 19 0.15 34.66 32.25
CA GLU A 19 1.36 34.00 31.71
C GLU A 19 0.99 32.89 30.71
N VAL A 20 -0.05 32.10 31.01
CA VAL A 20 -0.45 30.91 30.22
C VAL A 20 -1.77 31.12 29.44
N ILE A 21 -2.37 32.32 29.51
CA ILE A 21 -3.74 32.68 29.08
C ILE A 21 -4.85 31.94 29.83
N TRP A 22 -4.80 30.61 29.85
CA TRP A 22 -5.89 29.75 30.28
C TRP A 22 -5.32 28.62 31.14
N ILE A 23 -5.61 28.66 32.44
CA ILE A 23 -5.17 27.63 33.38
C ILE A 23 -6.37 26.88 33.97
N GLY A 24 -6.18 25.59 34.22
CA GLY A 24 -7.20 24.75 34.84
C GLY A 24 -7.31 24.99 36.34
N GLY A 25 -8.53 24.99 36.85
CA GLY A 25 -8.81 25.04 38.29
C GLY A 25 -10.18 24.47 38.64
N GLN A 26 -10.46 24.37 39.94
CA GLN A 26 -11.73 23.90 40.49
C GLN A 26 -12.44 25.02 41.26
N VAL A 27 -13.75 25.17 41.05
CA VAL A 27 -14.58 26.18 41.74
C VAL A 27 -14.80 25.77 43.20
N LEU A 28 -14.32 26.58 44.15
CA LEU A 28 -14.47 26.37 45.60
C LEU A 28 -15.72 27.07 46.18
N SER A 29 -16.00 28.29 45.73
CA SER A 29 -17.19 29.05 46.16
C SER A 29 -17.71 29.94 45.03
N ILE A 30 -19.00 30.27 45.08
CA ILE A 30 -19.67 31.18 44.14
C ILE A 30 -20.40 32.22 44.97
N ASN A 31 -20.02 33.49 44.82
CA ASN A 31 -20.44 34.61 45.66
C ASN A 31 -21.16 35.66 44.80
N GLY A 32 -22.37 35.31 44.33
CA GLY A 32 -23.10 36.12 43.36
C GLY A 32 -22.58 35.87 41.94
N GLU A 33 -22.08 36.91 41.27
CA GLU A 33 -21.59 36.84 39.89
C GLU A 33 -20.09 36.45 39.80
N ASP A 34 -19.35 36.47 40.92
CA ASP A 34 -17.95 36.05 41.02
C ASP A 34 -17.81 34.66 41.64
N ALA A 35 -16.83 33.88 41.15
CA ALA A 35 -16.45 32.59 41.69
C ALA A 35 -14.99 32.58 42.18
N GLU A 36 -14.74 31.81 43.23
CA GLU A 36 -13.41 31.54 43.79
C GLU A 36 -12.89 30.20 43.24
N ILE A 37 -11.79 30.24 42.49
CA ILE A 37 -11.20 29.09 41.81
C ILE A 37 -9.85 28.75 42.47
N GLN A 38 -9.65 27.47 42.80
CA GLN A 38 -8.34 26.92 43.14
C GLN A 38 -7.66 26.41 41.87
N ILE A 39 -6.48 26.96 41.56
CA ILE A 39 -5.64 26.57 40.42
C ILE A 39 -4.76 25.38 40.83
N SER A 40 -4.23 24.64 39.85
CA SER A 40 -3.27 23.53 40.03
C SER A 40 -2.13 23.81 41.04
N ASP A 41 -1.69 25.06 41.13
CA ASP A 41 -0.63 25.57 42.01
C ASP A 41 -1.07 25.82 43.47
N GLU A 42 -2.25 25.34 43.88
CA GLU A 42 -2.97 25.68 45.13
C GLU A 42 -3.32 27.18 45.32
N ARG A 43 -2.84 28.05 44.42
CA ARG A 43 -3.18 29.47 44.36
C ARG A 43 -4.68 29.67 44.11
N LYS A 44 -5.28 30.60 44.85
CA LYS A 44 -6.68 31.01 44.71
C LYS A 44 -6.81 32.26 43.85
N VAL A 45 -7.72 32.24 42.88
CA VAL A 45 -8.07 33.38 42.02
C VAL A 45 -9.58 33.58 42.06
N VAL A 46 -10.03 34.82 42.15
CA VAL A 46 -11.44 35.19 42.02
C VAL A 46 -11.68 35.69 40.59
N SER A 47 -12.70 35.17 39.93
CA SER A 47 -13.06 35.57 38.56
C SER A 47 -14.57 35.51 38.34
N HIS A 48 -15.06 36.46 37.55
CA HIS A 48 -16.46 36.59 37.16
C HIS A 48 -16.93 35.37 36.35
N LEU A 49 -18.11 34.84 36.65
CA LEU A 49 -18.66 33.62 36.05
C LEU A 49 -18.67 33.65 34.52
N SER A 50 -18.95 34.82 33.90
CA SER A 50 -18.96 34.99 32.44
C SER A 50 -17.58 34.93 31.76
N LYS A 51 -16.48 34.84 32.53
CA LYS A 51 -15.10 34.66 32.05
C LYS A 51 -14.57 33.24 32.27
N LEU A 52 -15.37 32.35 32.85
CA LEU A 52 -15.01 30.95 33.10
C LEU A 52 -15.57 30.05 32.01
N TYR A 53 -14.82 29.02 31.66
CA TYR A 53 -15.23 28.02 30.68
C TYR A 53 -15.18 26.63 31.32
N PRO A 54 -16.16 25.74 31.10
CA PRO A 54 -16.13 24.39 31.68
C PRO A 54 -14.93 23.60 31.16
N LYS A 55 -14.23 22.90 32.06
CA LYS A 55 -13.14 22.00 31.70
C LYS A 55 -13.66 20.56 31.64
N ASP A 56 -13.38 19.89 30.52
CA ASP A 56 -13.59 18.45 30.39
C ASP A 56 -12.54 17.69 31.22
N ILE A 57 -13.00 16.65 31.92
CA ILE A 57 -12.20 15.78 32.81
C ILE A 57 -12.09 14.37 32.18
N ASP A 58 -13.07 13.96 31.37
CA ASP A 58 -13.10 12.68 30.66
C ASP A 58 -12.42 12.77 29.28
N ALA A 59 -11.86 13.95 28.95
CA ALA A 59 -11.06 14.19 27.77
C ALA A 59 -9.90 13.19 27.64
N ARG A 60 -9.68 12.70 26.42
CA ARG A 60 -8.60 11.74 26.11
C ARG A 60 -7.24 12.36 26.40
N ALA A 61 -6.35 11.59 27.03
CA ALA A 61 -4.95 11.98 27.26
C ALA A 61 -4.17 12.26 25.96
N ASP A 62 -4.59 11.66 24.85
CA ASP A 62 -4.00 11.84 23.51
C ASP A 62 -4.64 13.01 22.72
N GLY A 63 -5.63 13.69 23.29
CA GLY A 63 -6.47 14.66 22.58
C GLY A 63 -7.46 14.01 21.60
N VAL A 64 -7.97 14.81 20.66
CA VAL A 64 -8.89 14.39 19.60
C VAL A 64 -8.42 14.84 18.21
N ASP A 65 -8.53 13.92 17.24
CA ASP A 65 -8.18 14.13 15.83
C ASP A 65 -9.02 15.21 15.14
N ASP A 66 -10.25 15.45 15.59
CA ASP A 66 -11.16 16.45 15.04
C ASP A 66 -11.83 17.21 16.20
N MET A 67 -11.60 18.53 16.24
CA MET A 67 -12.07 19.37 17.34
C MET A 67 -13.59 19.59 17.35
N THR A 68 -14.32 19.19 16.31
CA THR A 68 -15.79 19.13 16.38
C THR A 68 -16.32 18.03 17.30
N LYS A 69 -15.44 17.13 17.77
CA LYS A 69 -15.74 16.05 18.72
C LYS A 69 -15.46 16.43 20.19
N LEU A 70 -15.03 17.66 20.47
CA LEU A 70 -14.82 18.16 21.84
C LEU A 70 -16.16 18.37 22.56
N ALA A 71 -16.27 17.89 23.81
CA ALA A 71 -17.48 18.04 24.62
C ALA A 71 -17.81 19.51 24.94
N TYR A 72 -16.78 20.34 25.17
CA TYR A 72 -16.91 21.78 25.34
C TYR A 72 -16.06 22.50 24.29
N LEU A 73 -16.71 23.03 23.26
CA LEU A 73 -16.03 23.84 22.26
C LEU A 73 -15.92 25.30 22.71
N HIS A 74 -14.75 25.66 23.21
CA HIS A 74 -14.35 27.04 23.49
C HIS A 74 -12.83 27.20 23.28
N GLU A 75 -12.37 28.45 23.34
CA GLU A 75 -10.98 28.82 23.07
C GLU A 75 -9.95 28.04 23.92
N PRO A 76 -10.08 27.91 25.26
CA PRO A 76 -9.19 27.06 26.06
C PRO A 76 -9.13 25.59 25.60
N ALA A 77 -10.27 24.98 25.27
CA ALA A 77 -10.30 23.56 24.87
C ALA A 77 -9.63 23.32 23.51
N VAL A 78 -9.84 24.23 22.56
CA VAL A 78 -9.14 24.20 21.25
C VAL A 78 -7.63 24.33 21.45
N LEU A 79 -7.19 25.29 22.26
CA LEU A 79 -5.76 25.53 22.52
C LEU A 79 -5.11 24.31 23.20
N HIS A 80 -5.74 23.76 24.23
CA HIS A 80 -5.23 22.62 24.98
C HIS A 80 -5.19 21.31 24.16
N ASN A 81 -6.15 21.09 23.25
CA ASN A 81 -6.11 19.94 22.34
C ASN A 81 -4.92 20.01 21.38
N LEU A 82 -4.67 21.20 20.82
CA LEU A 82 -3.55 21.45 19.91
C LEU A 82 -2.19 21.36 20.63
N GLU A 83 -2.10 21.84 21.87
CA GLU A 83 -0.91 21.69 22.73
C GLU A 83 -0.58 20.22 23.02
N THR A 84 -1.57 19.45 23.50
CA THR A 84 -1.42 18.03 23.85
C THR A 84 -0.96 17.20 22.65
N ARG A 85 -1.58 17.40 21.48
CA ARG A 85 -1.21 16.70 20.23
C ARG A 85 0.17 17.13 19.71
N PHE A 86 0.49 18.42 19.77
CA PHE A 86 1.81 18.92 19.41
C PHE A 86 2.93 18.32 20.27
N ALA A 87 2.70 18.15 21.59
CA ALA A 87 3.63 17.49 22.49
C ALA A 87 3.88 16.01 22.14
N MET A 88 2.94 15.35 21.47
CA MET A 88 3.08 13.98 20.95
C MET A 88 3.68 13.93 19.52
N ASN A 89 3.98 15.08 18.92
CA ASN A 89 4.37 15.28 17.51
C ASN A 89 3.21 15.05 16.50
N GLU A 90 1.97 15.01 16.95
CA GLU A 90 0.78 14.97 16.07
C GLU A 90 0.46 16.39 15.54
N ILE A 91 1.27 16.84 14.59
CA ILE A 91 1.22 18.21 14.03
C ILE A 91 -0.08 18.57 13.28
N TYR A 92 -0.91 17.58 12.96
CA TYR A 92 -2.11 17.74 12.16
C TYR A 92 -3.36 17.47 13.01
N THR A 93 -4.37 18.35 12.89
CA THR A 93 -5.67 18.23 13.59
C THR A 93 -6.79 18.75 12.71
N TYR A 94 -7.91 18.02 12.59
CA TYR A 94 -9.09 18.48 11.84
C TYR A 94 -9.95 19.46 12.64
N THR A 95 -10.76 20.20 11.92
CA THR A 95 -11.76 21.15 12.39
C THR A 95 -12.93 21.06 11.41
N GLY A 96 -13.62 19.90 11.44
CA GLY A 96 -14.44 19.45 10.32
C GLY A 96 -13.61 19.39 9.04
N ASN A 97 -14.06 20.08 7.98
CA ASN A 97 -13.41 20.13 6.66
C ASN A 97 -12.09 20.95 6.62
N ILE A 98 -11.72 21.63 7.70
CA ILE A 98 -10.49 22.45 7.77
C ILE A 98 -9.38 21.61 8.43
N LEU A 99 -8.17 21.63 7.86
CA LEU A 99 -6.98 21.03 8.48
C LEU A 99 -6.13 22.11 9.16
N ILE A 100 -5.81 21.94 10.45
CA ILE A 100 -4.78 22.71 11.15
C ILE A 100 -3.46 21.96 11.05
N ALA A 101 -2.38 22.69 10.76
CA ALA A 101 -1.02 22.16 10.62
C ALA A 101 -0.05 23.01 11.46
N ILE A 102 0.51 22.45 12.52
CA ILE A 102 1.43 23.17 13.43
C ILE A 102 2.88 22.89 13.02
N ASN A 103 3.69 23.91 12.77
CA ASN A 103 5.09 23.73 12.34
C ASN A 103 5.94 23.06 13.46
N PRO A 104 6.47 21.84 13.27
CA PRO A 104 7.24 21.16 14.31
C PRO A 104 8.65 21.71 14.53
N PHE A 105 9.19 22.53 13.60
CA PHE A 105 10.60 22.95 13.56
C PHE A 105 11.62 21.78 13.60
N GLN A 106 11.21 20.57 13.21
CA GLN A 106 12.05 19.38 13.06
C GLN A 106 11.53 18.49 11.93
N SER A 107 12.39 17.62 11.38
CA SER A 107 12.00 16.71 10.29
C SER A 107 11.26 15.48 10.81
N LEU A 108 10.00 15.33 10.41
CA LEU A 108 9.13 14.19 10.75
C LEU A 108 8.93 13.27 9.52
N SER A 109 10.03 12.72 8.99
CA SER A 109 10.04 11.96 7.73
C SER A 109 9.02 10.82 7.67
N HIS A 110 8.79 10.12 8.80
CA HIS A 110 7.87 9.00 8.93
C HIS A 110 6.39 9.33 8.63
N LEU A 111 6.01 10.61 8.56
CA LEU A 111 4.67 11.06 8.15
C LEU A 111 4.51 11.10 6.62
N TYR A 112 5.60 11.23 5.88
CA TYR A 112 5.60 11.53 4.44
C TYR A 112 6.14 10.38 3.58
N ASP A 113 6.47 9.23 4.17
CA ASP A 113 6.89 8.03 3.45
C ASP A 113 5.84 7.56 2.43
N THR A 114 6.29 6.94 1.32
CA THR A 114 5.40 6.34 0.31
C THR A 114 4.45 5.29 0.89
N ASN A 115 4.85 4.63 2.00
CA ASN A 115 4.00 3.71 2.75
C ASN A 115 2.80 4.41 3.42
N VAL A 116 2.94 5.68 3.79
CA VAL A 116 1.85 6.51 4.32
C VAL A 116 0.97 7.00 3.18
N MET A 117 1.57 7.43 2.06
CA MET A 117 0.82 7.80 0.85
C MET A 117 -0.08 6.65 0.36
N GLN A 118 0.41 5.40 0.39
CA GLN A 118 -0.37 4.20 0.07
C GLN A 118 -1.55 3.94 1.03
N ARG A 119 -1.49 4.38 2.29
CA ARG A 119 -2.60 4.22 3.26
C ARG A 119 -3.71 5.24 3.02
N TYR A 120 -3.36 6.49 2.76
CA TYR A 120 -4.36 7.54 2.50
C TYR A 120 -5.07 7.35 1.15
N LYS A 121 -4.43 6.73 0.15
CA LYS A 121 -5.00 6.52 -1.18
C LYS A 121 -6.30 5.70 -1.11
N GLY A 122 -7.42 6.29 -1.54
CA GLY A 122 -8.77 5.70 -1.48
C GLY A 122 -9.47 5.75 -0.12
N SER A 123 -8.87 6.34 0.92
CA SER A 123 -9.51 6.52 2.24
C SER A 123 -10.38 7.78 2.28
N MET A 124 -11.46 7.81 3.06
CA MET A 124 -12.25 9.03 3.26
C MET A 124 -11.66 9.91 4.36
N ILE A 125 -11.93 11.21 4.31
CA ILE A 125 -11.57 12.14 5.39
C ILE A 125 -12.26 11.69 6.69
N GLY A 126 -11.46 11.40 7.72
CA GLY A 126 -11.93 10.87 9.00
C GLY A 126 -11.89 9.35 9.17
N ASP A 127 -11.61 8.56 8.12
CA ASP A 127 -11.31 7.12 8.25
C ASP A 127 -9.92 6.88 8.87
N LEU A 128 -9.01 7.82 8.64
CA LEU A 128 -7.63 7.85 9.13
C LEU A 128 -7.37 9.16 9.90
N SER A 129 -6.28 9.17 10.66
CA SER A 129 -5.79 10.33 11.40
C SER A 129 -5.62 11.59 10.51
N PRO A 130 -5.56 12.79 11.10
CA PRO A 130 -5.44 14.03 10.34
C PRO A 130 -4.12 14.09 9.58
N HIS A 131 -4.20 14.39 8.28
CA HIS A 131 -3.02 14.53 7.45
C HIS A 131 -3.26 15.40 6.21
N VAL A 132 -2.22 16.08 5.75
CA VAL A 132 -2.22 16.85 4.50
C VAL A 132 -2.64 16.00 3.29
N PHE A 133 -2.27 14.71 3.27
CA PHE A 133 -2.65 13.77 2.22
C PHE A 133 -4.16 13.48 2.18
N ALA A 134 -4.88 13.50 3.32
CA ALA A 134 -6.32 13.23 3.34
C ALA A 134 -7.14 14.36 2.69
N ILE A 135 -6.69 15.61 2.83
CA ILE A 135 -7.29 16.76 2.14
C ILE A 135 -7.07 16.67 0.62
N ALA A 136 -5.86 16.27 0.20
CA ALA A 136 -5.56 16.06 -1.21
C ALA A 136 -6.29 14.85 -1.84
N GLU A 137 -6.43 13.73 -1.12
CA GLU A 137 -7.28 12.60 -1.54
C GLU A 137 -8.75 13.02 -1.64
N GLY A 138 -9.25 13.82 -0.68
CA GLY A 138 -10.58 14.42 -0.73
C GLY A 138 -10.80 15.22 -2.01
N ALA A 139 -9.96 16.24 -2.24
CA ALA A 139 -10.03 17.10 -3.41
C ALA A 139 -9.90 16.33 -4.74
N TYR A 140 -8.97 15.38 -4.84
CA TYR A 140 -8.78 14.56 -6.03
C TYR A 140 -9.98 13.64 -6.32
N ARG A 141 -10.54 13.02 -5.27
CA ARG A 141 -11.69 12.11 -5.39
C ARG A 141 -12.99 12.86 -5.70
N GLU A 142 -13.18 14.06 -5.15
CA GLU A 142 -14.32 14.93 -5.48
C GLU A 142 -14.24 15.42 -6.93
N MET A 143 -13.07 15.89 -7.38
CA MET A 143 -12.80 16.23 -8.78
C MET A 143 -13.13 15.04 -9.72
N MET A 144 -12.73 13.81 -9.36
CA MET A 144 -12.99 12.61 -10.15
C MET A 144 -14.45 12.13 -10.13
N ASN A 145 -15.20 12.39 -9.06
CA ASN A 145 -16.60 11.97 -8.92
C ASN A 145 -17.59 13.00 -9.50
N GLU A 146 -17.37 14.28 -9.23
CA GLU A 146 -18.30 15.36 -9.61
C GLU A 146 -17.91 16.09 -10.91
N VAL A 147 -16.70 15.85 -11.42
CA VAL A 147 -16.14 16.53 -12.61
C VAL A 147 -16.09 18.06 -12.43
N LYS A 148 -15.90 18.50 -11.17
CA LYS A 148 -15.60 19.87 -10.78
C LYS A 148 -14.08 20.07 -10.69
N SER A 149 -13.64 21.33 -10.72
CA SER A 149 -12.27 21.70 -10.35
C SER A 149 -12.25 22.17 -8.90
N ASN A 150 -11.17 21.87 -8.18
CA ASN A 150 -11.05 22.14 -6.75
C ASN A 150 -9.84 23.05 -6.49
N SER A 151 -9.79 23.71 -5.33
CA SER A 151 -8.63 24.46 -4.87
C SER A 151 -8.24 24.09 -3.44
N ILE A 152 -6.96 24.19 -3.10
CA ILE A 152 -6.44 23.94 -1.76
C ILE A 152 -5.70 25.18 -1.29
N LEU A 153 -6.28 25.90 -0.33
CA LEU A 153 -5.81 27.18 0.15
C LEU A 153 -4.95 26.97 1.41
N VAL A 154 -3.64 27.08 1.25
CA VAL A 154 -2.66 26.94 2.33
C VAL A 154 -2.33 28.33 2.88
N SER A 155 -2.72 28.59 4.13
CA SER A 155 -2.70 29.95 4.72
C SER A 155 -2.24 29.92 6.17
N GLY A 156 -1.72 31.04 6.68
CA GLY A 156 -1.11 31.13 8.01
C GLY A 156 0.00 32.19 8.08
N GLU A 157 0.61 32.41 9.24
CA GLU A 157 1.67 33.41 9.42
C GLU A 157 2.95 33.12 8.60
N SER A 158 3.87 34.08 8.49
CA SER A 158 5.21 33.82 7.93
C SER A 158 6.01 32.89 8.85
N GLY A 159 6.68 31.89 8.28
CA GLY A 159 7.35 30.82 9.02
C GLY A 159 6.41 29.72 9.57
N ALA A 160 5.11 29.76 9.31
CA ALA A 160 4.16 28.73 9.78
C ALA A 160 4.21 27.39 9.00
N GLY A 161 5.08 27.24 8.00
CA GLY A 161 5.25 25.97 7.26
C GLY A 161 4.38 25.78 6.01
N LYS A 162 3.78 26.86 5.47
CA LYS A 162 2.93 26.82 4.27
C LYS A 162 3.60 26.14 3.07
N THR A 163 4.77 26.61 2.65
CA THR A 163 5.45 26.13 1.43
C THR A 163 5.87 24.66 1.52
N GLU A 164 6.29 24.17 2.69
CA GLU A 164 6.51 22.73 2.90
C GLU A 164 5.19 21.93 2.88
N THR A 165 4.10 22.46 3.46
CA THR A 165 2.77 21.84 3.36
C THR A 165 2.30 21.74 1.90
N THR A 166 2.49 22.80 1.11
CA THR A 166 2.25 22.84 -0.34
C THR A 166 3.09 21.80 -1.08
N LYS A 167 4.38 21.68 -0.76
CA LYS A 167 5.29 20.68 -1.34
C LYS A 167 4.84 19.24 -1.04
N MET A 168 4.34 18.96 0.16
CA MET A 168 3.74 17.66 0.51
C MET A 168 2.42 17.39 -0.24
N LEU A 169 1.56 18.41 -0.42
CA LEU A 169 0.36 18.30 -1.27
C LEU A 169 0.74 17.93 -2.72
N MET A 170 1.70 18.65 -3.30
CA MET A 170 2.13 18.45 -4.69
C MET A 170 2.67 17.04 -4.93
N GLN A 171 3.54 16.53 -4.04
CA GLN A 171 4.06 15.16 -4.10
C GLN A 171 2.93 14.11 -4.05
N TYR A 172 1.93 14.33 -3.20
CA TYR A 172 0.83 13.40 -3.06
C TYR A 172 -0.14 13.40 -4.24
N LEU A 173 -0.50 14.59 -4.77
CA LEU A 173 -1.34 14.70 -5.96
C LEU A 173 -0.67 14.07 -7.20
N ALA A 174 0.65 14.15 -7.31
CA ALA A 174 1.41 13.43 -8.32
C ALA A 174 1.41 11.90 -8.12
N TYR A 175 1.57 11.44 -6.87
CA TYR A 175 1.45 10.02 -6.52
C TYR A 175 0.04 9.46 -6.82
N LEU A 176 -1.01 10.28 -6.71
CA LEU A 176 -2.38 9.90 -7.09
C LEU A 176 -2.54 9.80 -8.61
N GLY A 177 -2.20 10.86 -9.34
CA GLY A 177 -2.39 10.94 -10.79
C GLY A 177 -1.55 9.94 -11.60
N GLY A 178 -0.46 9.44 -11.03
CA GLY A 178 0.34 8.38 -11.65
C GLY A 178 1.12 8.85 -12.88
N HIS A 179 1.71 7.90 -13.61
CA HIS A 179 2.74 8.21 -14.59
C HIS A 179 2.41 7.65 -15.98
N THR A 180 2.50 8.49 -17.02
CA THR A 180 2.83 8.03 -18.37
C THR A 180 4.32 7.69 -18.39
N ALA A 181 4.67 6.41 -18.39
CA ALA A 181 6.05 5.92 -18.23
C ALA A 181 6.89 6.08 -19.52
N SER A 182 7.07 7.31 -19.99
CA SER A 182 7.92 7.66 -21.12
C SER A 182 8.78 8.88 -20.76
N GLU A 183 10.10 8.70 -20.89
CA GLU A 183 11.16 9.69 -20.61
C GLU A 183 11.29 10.16 -19.13
N GLY A 184 12.53 10.49 -18.73
CA GLY A 184 12.91 10.72 -17.32
C GLY A 184 12.51 12.09 -16.74
N ARG A 185 11.48 12.73 -17.30
CA ARG A 185 11.01 14.08 -16.95
C ARG A 185 9.49 14.03 -16.71
N THR A 186 9.07 13.87 -15.46
CA THR A 186 7.65 13.98 -15.09
C THR A 186 7.26 15.43 -14.84
N VAL A 187 6.01 15.78 -15.16
CA VAL A 187 5.41 17.08 -14.84
C VAL A 187 5.56 17.39 -13.34
N GLU A 188 5.32 16.40 -12.47
CA GLU A 188 5.63 16.46 -11.04
C GLU A 188 7.05 16.97 -10.78
N LYS A 189 8.05 16.30 -11.36
CA LYS A 189 9.45 16.62 -11.10
C LYS A 189 9.79 18.02 -11.61
N GLN A 190 9.26 18.44 -12.76
CA GLN A 190 9.46 19.80 -13.26
C GLN A 190 8.83 20.85 -12.34
N VAL A 191 7.62 20.62 -11.81
CA VAL A 191 7.00 21.54 -10.84
C VAL A 191 7.78 21.56 -9.53
N LEU A 192 8.19 20.41 -8.98
CA LEU A 192 8.94 20.33 -7.72
C LEU A 192 10.34 20.97 -7.83
N GLU A 193 11.09 20.65 -8.89
CA GLU A 193 12.44 21.18 -9.15
C GLU A 193 12.41 22.63 -9.67
N SER A 194 11.23 23.19 -10.03
CA SER A 194 11.10 24.63 -10.27
C SER A 194 11.14 25.47 -8.98
N ASN A 195 10.83 24.89 -7.81
CA ASN A 195 10.77 25.64 -6.55
C ASN A 195 12.12 26.27 -6.18
N PRO A 196 13.29 25.59 -6.23
CA PRO A 196 14.59 26.23 -5.99
C PRO A 196 14.86 27.48 -6.86
N VAL A 197 14.38 27.50 -8.11
CA VAL A 197 14.50 28.69 -8.98
C VAL A 197 13.57 29.81 -8.50
N LEU A 198 12.32 29.50 -8.19
CA LEU A 198 11.35 30.48 -7.68
C LEU A 198 11.69 30.99 -6.26
N GLU A 199 12.32 30.16 -5.43
CA GLU A 199 12.81 30.55 -4.11
C GLU A 199 14.06 31.44 -4.23
N ALA A 200 15.00 31.11 -5.12
CA ALA A 200 16.18 31.95 -5.36
C ALA A 200 15.80 33.36 -5.84
N PHE A 201 14.79 33.49 -6.71
CA PHE A 201 14.38 34.76 -7.34
C PHE A 201 13.12 35.39 -6.73
N GLY A 202 12.51 34.77 -5.71
CA GLY A 202 11.24 35.22 -5.13
C GLY A 202 11.18 35.16 -3.60
N ASN A 203 12.15 34.53 -2.93
CA ASN A 203 12.25 34.50 -1.48
C ASN A 203 13.41 35.37 -0.97
N ALA A 204 13.24 35.86 0.25
CA ALA A 204 14.21 36.68 0.97
C ALA A 204 14.18 36.36 2.48
N LYS A 205 15.22 36.80 3.20
CA LYS A 205 15.21 36.82 4.67
C LYS A 205 14.34 37.98 5.13
N THR A 206 13.39 37.71 6.03
CA THR A 206 12.60 38.71 6.76
C THR A 206 12.85 38.63 8.26
N VAL A 207 12.36 39.61 9.03
CA VAL A 207 12.49 39.62 10.50
C VAL A 207 11.91 38.36 11.17
N ARG A 208 10.93 37.68 10.55
CA ARG A 208 10.21 36.53 11.13
C ARG A 208 10.59 35.15 10.54
N ASN A 209 11.32 35.10 9.42
CA ASN A 209 11.60 33.88 8.65
C ASN A 209 12.80 34.07 7.70
N ASP A 210 13.74 33.11 7.67
CA ASP A 210 14.96 33.19 6.86
C ASP A 210 14.77 32.92 5.36
N ASN A 211 13.75 32.13 5.00
CA ASN A 211 13.37 31.82 3.62
C ASN A 211 11.87 32.14 3.44
N SER A 212 11.56 33.41 3.20
CA SER A 212 10.18 33.91 3.11
C SER A 212 9.83 34.34 1.69
N SER A 213 8.84 33.69 1.08
CA SER A 213 8.27 34.07 -0.21
C SER A 213 7.73 35.50 -0.17
N ARG A 214 8.18 36.34 -1.11
CA ARG A 214 7.73 37.74 -1.29
C ARG A 214 6.86 37.91 -2.54
N PHE A 215 6.18 36.82 -2.92
CA PHE A 215 5.17 36.72 -3.98
C PHE A 215 4.13 35.66 -3.58
N GLY A 216 2.94 35.71 -4.16
CA GLY A 216 1.94 34.65 -4.08
C GLY A 216 2.06 33.68 -5.26
N LYS A 217 1.90 32.38 -5.02
CA LYS A 217 2.05 31.30 -6.00
C LYS A 217 0.80 30.41 -6.02
N PHE A 218 0.09 30.42 -7.14
CA PHE A 218 -1.01 29.48 -7.40
C PHE A 218 -0.52 28.43 -8.40
N VAL A 219 -0.57 27.16 -8.02
CA VAL A 219 -0.12 26.03 -8.85
C VAL A 219 -1.34 25.23 -9.28
N GLU A 220 -1.72 25.37 -10.54
CA GLU A 220 -2.79 24.61 -11.18
C GLU A 220 -2.24 23.27 -11.67
N ILE A 221 -2.56 22.17 -11.00
CA ILE A 221 -2.35 20.83 -11.56
C ILE A 221 -3.55 20.47 -12.43
N GLN A 222 -3.31 20.08 -13.68
CA GLN A 222 -4.37 19.75 -14.64
C GLN A 222 -4.44 18.24 -14.86
N PHE A 223 -5.67 17.71 -14.91
CA PHE A 223 -5.92 16.28 -15.00
C PHE A 223 -6.68 15.90 -16.28
N ASP A 224 -6.39 14.70 -16.80
CA ASP A 224 -7.14 14.06 -17.87
C ASP A 224 -8.42 13.38 -17.35
N LYS A 225 -9.23 12.85 -18.28
CA LYS A 225 -10.50 12.16 -17.97
C LYS A 225 -10.34 10.83 -17.22
N PHE A 226 -9.11 10.37 -17.02
CA PHE A 226 -8.76 9.16 -16.28
C PHE A 226 -8.08 9.49 -14.93
N GLY A 227 -8.00 10.77 -14.56
CA GLY A 227 -7.37 11.26 -13.33
C GLY A 227 -5.85 11.39 -13.39
N ARG A 228 -5.24 11.32 -14.58
CA ARG A 228 -3.78 11.46 -14.73
C ARG A 228 -3.39 12.92 -14.90
N ILE A 229 -2.22 13.31 -14.41
CA ILE A 229 -1.71 14.66 -14.68
C ILE A 229 -1.44 14.81 -16.19
N SER A 230 -2.13 15.76 -16.82
CA SER A 230 -1.96 16.10 -18.24
C SER A 230 -1.08 17.34 -18.47
N GLY A 231 -0.96 18.19 -17.45
CA GLY A 231 -0.11 19.37 -17.45
C GLY A 231 -0.17 20.11 -16.12
N ALA A 232 0.55 21.22 -16.01
CA ALA A 232 0.39 22.15 -14.89
C ALA A 232 0.79 23.59 -15.27
N ALA A 233 0.31 24.57 -14.51
CA ALA A 233 0.65 25.98 -14.67
C ALA A 233 0.87 26.67 -13.33
N ILE A 234 1.93 27.49 -13.23
CA ILE A 234 2.23 28.33 -12.08
C ILE A 234 1.82 29.78 -12.41
N ARG A 235 0.84 30.32 -11.68
CA ARG A 235 0.51 31.74 -11.72
C ARG A 235 1.15 32.42 -10.51
N THR A 236 2.06 33.34 -10.77
CA THR A 236 2.65 34.20 -9.75
C THR A 236 1.93 35.54 -9.68
N TYR A 237 1.73 36.02 -8.47
CA TYR A 237 1.08 37.29 -8.20
C TYR A 237 1.90 38.07 -7.16
N LEU A 238 1.75 39.40 -7.15
CA LEU A 238 2.06 40.24 -5.98
C LEU A 238 3.55 40.21 -5.52
N LEU A 239 4.50 40.21 -6.47
CA LEU A 239 5.95 40.29 -6.19
C LEU A 239 6.34 41.63 -5.53
N GLU A 240 7.09 41.58 -4.42
CA GLU A 240 7.58 42.74 -3.68
C GLU A 240 8.73 43.46 -4.42
N LYS A 241 8.42 44.18 -5.50
CA LYS A 241 9.42 44.83 -6.38
C LYS A 241 10.40 45.73 -5.63
N SER A 242 9.95 46.45 -4.60
CA SER A 242 10.75 47.45 -3.86
C SER A 242 11.96 46.86 -3.13
N ARG A 243 11.89 45.61 -2.68
CA ARG A 243 12.99 44.90 -1.99
C ARG A 243 14.28 44.85 -2.82
N VAL A 244 14.17 44.92 -4.15
CA VAL A 244 15.32 44.98 -5.07
C VAL A 244 16.24 46.18 -4.75
N CYS A 245 15.69 47.31 -4.33
CA CYS A 245 16.42 48.56 -4.09
C CYS A 245 16.43 49.02 -2.63
N GLN A 246 15.46 48.58 -1.81
CA GLN A 246 15.23 49.07 -0.44
C GLN A 246 15.08 47.91 0.55
N ILE A 247 15.91 47.87 1.59
CA ILE A 247 15.94 46.82 2.63
C ILE A 247 15.96 47.49 4.01
N SER A 248 15.31 46.87 5.00
CA SER A 248 15.41 47.27 6.41
C SER A 248 16.28 46.27 7.19
N ASP A 249 17.13 46.72 8.10
CA ASP A 249 17.91 45.83 8.97
C ASP A 249 16.98 45.14 10.01
N PRO A 250 17.05 43.81 10.25
CA PRO A 250 17.99 42.80 9.75
C PRO A 250 17.41 41.86 8.65
N GLU A 251 16.72 42.42 7.65
CA GLU A 251 16.25 41.67 6.47
C GLU A 251 17.31 41.57 5.36
N ARG A 252 17.01 40.85 4.28
CA ARG A 252 17.86 40.79 3.08
C ARG A 252 17.09 41.09 1.79
N ASN A 253 17.85 41.32 0.72
CA ASN A 253 17.34 41.25 -0.66
C ASN A 253 16.95 39.80 -1.02
N TYR A 254 16.45 39.60 -2.23
CA TYR A 254 16.21 38.27 -2.81
C TYR A 254 17.48 37.41 -2.82
N HIS A 255 17.33 36.11 -2.57
CA HIS A 255 18.47 35.21 -2.36
C HIS A 255 19.45 35.20 -3.55
N CYS A 256 18.97 35.28 -4.80
CA CYS A 256 19.77 35.25 -6.03
C CYS A 256 20.96 36.22 -6.04
N PHE A 257 20.83 37.40 -5.41
CA PHE A 257 21.90 38.38 -5.32
C PHE A 257 23.05 37.93 -4.39
N TYR A 258 22.73 37.24 -3.29
CA TYR A 258 23.74 36.66 -2.40
C TYR A 258 24.31 35.37 -2.99
N LEU A 259 23.52 34.59 -3.73
CA LEU A 259 23.97 33.39 -4.44
C LEU A 259 24.98 33.72 -5.55
N ILE A 260 24.73 34.76 -6.37
CA ILE A 260 25.69 35.17 -7.40
C ILE A 260 26.96 35.80 -6.79
N CYS A 261 26.86 36.53 -5.68
CA CYS A 261 28.03 36.93 -4.88
C CYS A 261 28.74 35.77 -4.15
N ALA A 262 28.18 34.55 -4.18
CA ALA A 262 28.79 33.31 -3.68
C ALA A 262 29.20 32.34 -4.81
N SER A 263 29.11 32.75 -6.08
CA SER A 263 29.48 31.95 -7.25
C SER A 263 30.98 31.60 -7.32
N PRO A 264 31.38 30.62 -8.16
CA PRO A 264 32.79 30.32 -8.42
C PRO A 264 33.60 31.55 -8.90
N PRO A 265 34.91 31.61 -8.63
CA PRO A 265 35.73 32.79 -8.94
C PRO A 265 35.72 33.17 -10.43
N GLU A 266 35.63 32.18 -11.33
CA GLU A 266 35.52 32.38 -12.78
C GLU A 266 34.27 33.20 -13.17
N GLU A 267 33.13 32.95 -12.54
CA GLU A 267 31.88 33.69 -12.79
C GLU A 267 31.91 35.05 -12.09
N LYS A 268 32.54 35.16 -10.91
CA LYS A 268 32.75 36.46 -10.24
C LYS A 268 33.59 37.41 -11.08
N GLU A 269 34.71 36.94 -11.63
CA GLU A 269 35.58 37.73 -12.50
C GLU A 269 34.84 38.11 -13.80
N LYS A 270 34.15 37.15 -14.43
CA LYS A 270 33.32 37.39 -15.62
C LYS A 270 32.27 38.49 -15.43
N TYR A 271 31.63 38.54 -14.26
CA TYR A 271 30.59 39.53 -13.94
C TYR A 271 31.10 40.76 -13.16
N LYS A 272 32.42 40.85 -12.90
CA LYS A 272 33.09 41.89 -12.08
C LYS A 272 32.52 42.05 -10.65
N LEU A 273 32.06 40.95 -10.03
CA LEU A 273 31.36 40.97 -8.75
C LEU A 273 32.29 40.97 -7.52
N GLY A 274 32.02 41.88 -6.58
CA GLY A 274 32.68 41.99 -5.28
C GLY A 274 32.00 41.20 -4.15
N ASP A 275 32.38 41.52 -2.90
CA ASP A 275 31.69 41.09 -1.67
C ASP A 275 30.29 41.75 -1.60
N PRO A 276 29.25 41.10 -1.06
CA PRO A 276 27.93 41.71 -0.88
C PRO A 276 27.93 43.12 -0.25
N LYS A 277 28.90 43.44 0.62
CA LYS A 277 29.04 44.76 1.26
C LYS A 277 29.37 45.89 0.27
N SER A 278 29.97 45.60 -0.88
CA SER A 278 30.31 46.62 -1.88
C SER A 278 29.12 47.08 -2.71
N PHE A 279 27.94 46.46 -2.59
CA PHE A 279 26.76 46.79 -3.39
C PHE A 279 25.68 47.50 -2.57
N HIS A 280 25.28 48.69 -3.00
CA HIS A 280 24.28 49.54 -2.35
C HIS A 280 22.91 48.86 -2.16
N TYR A 281 22.51 47.98 -3.09
CA TYR A 281 21.28 47.19 -2.97
C TYR A 281 21.40 45.97 -2.04
N LEU A 282 22.55 45.74 -1.38
CA LEU A 282 22.77 44.64 -0.44
C LEU A 282 23.30 45.09 0.93
N ASN A 283 23.95 46.26 1.01
CA ASN A 283 24.62 46.74 2.22
C ASN A 283 23.78 47.62 3.17
N GLN A 284 22.48 47.76 2.88
CA GLN A 284 21.51 48.48 3.73
C GLN A 284 21.15 47.73 5.03
N SER A 285 21.52 46.44 5.13
CA SER A 285 21.41 45.63 6.35
C SER A 285 22.78 45.06 6.72
N ASN A 286 22.98 44.81 8.01
CA ASN A 286 24.12 44.07 8.55
C ASN A 286 24.03 42.55 8.30
N CYS A 287 22.90 42.05 7.76
CA CYS A 287 22.70 40.62 7.50
C CYS A 287 23.13 40.22 6.08
N TYR A 288 24.30 39.62 5.96
CA TYR A 288 24.83 39.11 4.69
C TYR A 288 24.68 37.59 4.56
N GLU A 289 25.03 36.86 5.62
CA GLU A 289 25.00 35.39 5.69
C GLU A 289 23.74 34.88 6.43
N LEU A 290 23.40 33.60 6.21
CA LEU A 290 22.37 32.87 6.97
C LEU A 290 23.01 31.78 7.81
N VAL A 291 22.50 31.58 9.03
CA VAL A 291 23.01 30.56 9.95
C VAL A 291 22.69 29.16 9.40
N GLY A 292 23.73 28.37 9.13
CA GLY A 292 23.60 26.97 8.68
C GLY A 292 23.32 26.78 7.19
N VAL A 293 23.33 27.84 6.37
CA VAL A 293 23.03 27.80 4.93
C VAL A 293 24.28 28.15 4.11
N ASN A 294 24.58 27.38 3.06
CA ASN A 294 25.77 27.58 2.24
C ASN A 294 25.40 28.13 0.85
N ALA A 295 25.50 29.45 0.70
CA ALA A 295 25.15 30.17 -0.53
C ALA A 295 25.88 29.67 -1.79
N ALA A 296 27.11 29.15 -1.68
CA ALA A 296 27.83 28.58 -2.83
C ALA A 296 27.25 27.21 -3.25
N GLN A 297 26.81 26.40 -2.28
CA GLN A 297 26.11 25.15 -2.55
C GLN A 297 24.70 25.37 -3.11
N ASP A 298 24.01 26.41 -2.63
CA ASP A 298 22.67 26.78 -3.10
C ASP A 298 22.68 27.45 -4.47
N TYR A 299 23.76 28.16 -4.82
CA TYR A 299 23.99 28.60 -6.20
C TYR A 299 24.11 27.39 -7.15
N LEU A 300 24.87 26.36 -6.74
CA LEU A 300 25.01 25.12 -7.51
C LEU A 300 23.75 24.24 -7.50
N SER A 301 22.86 24.31 -6.50
CA SER A 301 21.53 23.68 -6.59
C SER A 301 20.61 24.46 -7.54
N THR A 302 20.65 25.79 -7.51
CA THR A 302 19.88 26.67 -8.39
C THR A 302 20.22 26.44 -9.87
N LYS A 303 21.51 26.38 -10.26
CA LYS A 303 21.88 26.06 -11.66
C LYS A 303 21.39 24.68 -12.10
N ARG A 304 21.52 23.64 -11.25
CA ARG A 304 20.99 22.30 -11.54
C ARG A 304 19.45 22.28 -11.68
N ALA A 305 18.75 23.08 -10.90
CA ALA A 305 17.30 23.26 -11.03
C ALA A 305 16.95 23.93 -12.38
N MET A 306 17.69 24.98 -12.77
CA MET A 306 17.55 25.62 -14.09
C MET A 306 17.79 24.64 -15.26
N ASP A 307 18.79 23.74 -15.16
CA ASP A 307 19.03 22.68 -16.14
C ASP A 307 17.85 21.70 -16.25
N ILE A 308 17.26 21.29 -15.11
CA ILE A 308 16.10 20.38 -15.07
C ILE A 308 14.84 21.05 -15.64
N VAL A 309 14.66 22.33 -15.35
CA VAL A 309 13.61 23.19 -15.92
C VAL A 309 13.84 23.47 -17.42
N GLY A 310 15.01 23.15 -17.99
CA GLY A 310 15.28 23.34 -19.42
C GLY A 310 15.58 24.79 -19.81
N ILE A 311 16.16 25.56 -18.88
CA ILE A 311 16.79 26.85 -19.15
C ILE A 311 18.21 26.57 -19.65
N SER A 312 18.53 26.98 -20.88
CA SER A 312 19.84 26.68 -21.49
C SER A 312 20.99 27.36 -20.74
N GLN A 313 22.22 26.89 -20.91
CA GLN A 313 23.38 27.54 -20.29
C GLN A 313 23.57 28.99 -20.78
N ASP A 314 23.21 29.31 -22.03
CA ASP A 314 23.21 30.69 -22.55
C ASP A 314 22.12 31.58 -21.89
N GLU A 315 20.95 31.00 -21.60
CA GLU A 315 19.87 31.66 -20.87
C GLU A 315 20.23 31.84 -19.39
N GLN A 316 20.85 30.84 -18.74
CA GLN A 316 21.39 30.94 -17.38
C GLN A 316 22.43 32.07 -17.30
N ASP A 317 23.35 32.14 -18.25
CA ASP A 317 24.33 33.23 -18.34
C ASP A 317 23.64 34.58 -18.49
N ALA A 318 22.60 34.68 -19.32
CA ALA A 318 21.84 35.92 -19.51
C ALA A 318 21.08 36.35 -18.24
N ILE A 319 20.47 35.39 -17.52
CA ILE A 319 19.83 35.64 -16.22
C ILE A 319 20.87 36.20 -15.23
N PHE A 320 22.02 35.56 -15.08
CA PHE A 320 23.04 36.00 -14.11
C PHE A 320 23.73 37.30 -14.52
N ARG A 321 23.95 37.58 -15.82
CA ARG A 321 24.37 38.91 -16.31
C ARG A 321 23.37 40.00 -15.91
N VAL A 322 22.07 39.75 -16.02
CA VAL A 322 21.03 40.73 -15.65
C VAL A 322 20.97 40.94 -14.13
N VAL A 323 21.11 39.88 -13.32
CA VAL A 323 21.20 40.01 -11.85
C VAL A 323 22.44 40.80 -11.43
N ALA A 324 23.60 40.54 -12.04
CA ALA A 324 24.83 41.30 -11.82
C ALA A 324 24.67 42.78 -12.25
N ALA A 325 24.07 43.03 -13.42
CA ALA A 325 23.82 44.40 -13.90
C ALA A 325 22.95 45.21 -12.94
N ILE A 326 21.96 44.60 -12.28
CA ILE A 326 21.14 45.26 -11.25
C ILE A 326 22.00 45.65 -10.03
N LEU A 327 22.96 44.81 -9.62
CA LEU A 327 23.89 45.15 -8.53
C LEU A 327 24.82 46.30 -8.90
N HIS A 328 25.41 46.29 -10.10
CA HIS A 328 26.24 47.42 -10.55
C HIS A 328 25.43 48.71 -10.74
N LEU A 329 24.19 48.62 -11.24
CA LEU A 329 23.27 49.74 -11.40
C LEU A 329 22.97 50.45 -10.06
N GLY A 330 22.89 49.71 -8.95
CA GLY A 330 22.64 50.27 -7.62
C GLY A 330 23.79 51.13 -7.08
N ASN A 331 25.01 50.94 -7.55
CA ASN A 331 26.18 51.73 -7.15
C ASN A 331 26.39 53.01 -7.98
N ILE A 332 25.49 53.29 -8.94
CA ILE A 332 25.55 54.54 -9.69
C ILE A 332 24.99 55.66 -8.81
N ASN A 333 25.86 56.60 -8.43
CA ASN A 333 25.51 57.78 -7.64
C ASN A 333 25.48 59.04 -8.53
N PHE A 334 24.70 60.02 -8.08
CA PHE A 334 24.48 61.28 -8.80
C PHE A 334 24.74 62.47 -7.88
N SER A 335 25.60 63.38 -8.32
CA SER A 335 25.87 64.66 -7.66
C SER A 335 25.20 65.81 -8.42
N LYS A 336 25.16 67.00 -7.80
CA LYS A 336 24.74 68.23 -8.50
C LYS A 336 25.89 68.80 -9.32
N SER A 337 25.60 69.28 -10.52
CA SER A 337 26.53 70.14 -11.28
C SER A 337 26.78 71.46 -10.54
N GLU A 338 28.00 71.99 -10.62
CA GLU A 338 28.35 73.30 -10.03
C GLU A 338 27.65 74.48 -10.72
N GLU A 339 27.24 74.32 -11.98
CA GLU A 339 26.59 75.37 -12.79
C GLU A 339 25.07 75.19 -12.92
N THR A 340 24.52 74.01 -12.61
CA THR A 340 23.08 73.69 -12.81
C THR A 340 22.54 72.71 -11.77
N ASP A 341 21.25 72.81 -11.44
CA ASP A 341 20.55 71.87 -10.52
C ASP A 341 20.34 70.45 -11.10
N PHE A 342 21.06 70.09 -12.17
CA PHE A 342 20.92 68.80 -12.86
C PHE A 342 21.83 67.72 -12.27
N ALA A 343 21.41 66.46 -12.42
CA ALA A 343 22.18 65.28 -12.07
C ALA A 343 23.39 65.07 -13.00
N VAL A 344 24.54 64.78 -12.40
CA VAL A 344 25.78 64.33 -13.07
C VAL A 344 26.32 63.11 -12.33
N LEU A 345 26.99 62.18 -13.02
CA LEU A 345 27.60 60.99 -12.41
C LEU A 345 28.72 61.36 -11.41
N GLU A 346 28.69 60.75 -10.23
CA GLU A 346 29.61 61.03 -9.13
C GLU A 346 30.90 60.17 -9.21
N GLU A 347 32.06 60.84 -9.19
CA GLU A 347 33.41 60.24 -9.18
C GLU A 347 33.73 59.27 -10.36
N GLU A 348 34.81 58.48 -10.26
CA GLU A 348 35.15 57.44 -11.24
C GLU A 348 34.43 56.11 -10.96
N GLU A 349 34.07 55.81 -9.71
CA GLU A 349 33.41 54.55 -9.38
C GLU A 349 32.01 54.45 -10.01
N SER A 350 31.19 55.51 -9.98
CA SER A 350 29.87 55.49 -10.66
C SER A 350 30.01 55.29 -12.17
N LYS A 351 31.12 55.77 -12.78
CA LYS A 351 31.39 55.57 -14.21
C LYS A 351 31.81 54.14 -14.52
N PHE A 352 32.64 53.53 -13.68
CA PHE A 352 32.95 52.09 -13.76
C PHE A 352 31.68 51.23 -13.62
N HIS A 353 30.79 51.60 -12.69
CA HIS A 353 29.53 50.91 -12.47
C HIS A 353 28.53 51.10 -13.63
N LEU A 354 28.40 52.31 -14.18
CA LEU A 354 27.59 52.58 -15.38
C LEU A 354 28.11 51.82 -16.61
N GLN A 355 29.42 51.90 -16.88
CA GLN A 355 30.07 51.21 -17.99
C GLN A 355 29.90 49.68 -17.87
N THR A 356 30.10 49.12 -16.67
CA THR A 356 29.89 47.67 -16.43
C THR A 356 28.42 47.27 -16.56
N THR A 357 27.48 48.13 -16.14
CA THR A 357 26.04 47.90 -16.32
C THR A 357 25.67 47.86 -17.81
N ALA A 358 26.20 48.79 -18.61
CA ALA A 358 25.98 48.84 -20.05
C ALA A 358 26.60 47.62 -20.78
N GLU A 359 27.79 47.18 -20.37
CA GLU A 359 28.43 45.96 -20.87
C GLU A 359 27.62 44.69 -20.57
N LEU A 360 27.16 44.51 -19.33
CA LEU A 360 26.38 43.33 -18.91
C LEU A 360 24.99 43.27 -19.57
N LEU A 361 24.32 44.43 -19.73
CA LEU A 361 23.04 44.55 -20.45
C LEU A 361 23.20 44.62 -21.98
N MET A 362 24.43 44.73 -22.48
CA MET A 362 24.79 44.89 -23.90
C MET A 362 24.06 46.06 -24.61
N CYS A 363 23.81 47.14 -23.88
CA CYS A 363 23.26 48.40 -24.40
C CYS A 363 24.36 49.46 -24.59
N ASP A 364 23.99 50.66 -25.05
CA ASP A 364 24.91 51.79 -25.15
C ASP A 364 25.02 52.55 -23.82
N ALA A 365 26.25 52.91 -23.42
CA ALA A 365 26.52 53.53 -22.13
C ALA A 365 26.03 54.99 -22.04
N HIS A 366 26.10 55.76 -23.14
CA HIS A 366 25.57 57.12 -23.18
C HIS A 366 24.03 57.09 -23.24
N ALA A 367 23.43 56.11 -23.91
CA ALA A 367 21.98 55.90 -23.84
C ALA A 367 21.51 55.55 -22.42
N LEU A 368 22.30 54.78 -21.66
CA LEU A 368 22.04 54.48 -20.25
C LEU A 368 22.16 55.72 -19.36
N GLU A 369 23.19 56.55 -19.54
CA GLU A 369 23.32 57.81 -18.81
C GLU A 369 22.16 58.77 -19.12
N ASP A 370 21.78 58.93 -20.39
CA ASP A 370 20.63 59.74 -20.79
C ASP A 370 19.30 59.20 -20.22
N ALA A 371 19.11 57.89 -20.21
CA ALA A 371 17.92 57.23 -19.66
C ALA A 371 17.80 57.35 -18.13
N LEU A 372 18.91 57.57 -17.42
CA LEU A 372 18.94 57.81 -15.97
C LEU A 372 18.77 59.29 -15.63
N CYS A 373 19.49 60.18 -16.33
CA CYS A 373 19.59 61.60 -15.99
C CYS A 373 18.59 62.52 -16.71
N LYS A 374 17.88 62.07 -17.75
CA LYS A 374 16.92 62.88 -18.53
C LYS A 374 15.55 62.20 -18.62
N ARG A 375 14.51 63.01 -18.89
CA ARG A 375 13.14 62.54 -19.07
C ARG A 375 12.41 63.28 -20.18
N MET A 376 11.74 62.55 -21.05
CA MET A 376 10.80 63.02 -22.06
C MET A 376 9.45 63.29 -21.40
N MET A 377 9.04 64.56 -21.42
CA MET A 377 7.68 64.98 -21.15
C MET A 377 6.94 65.12 -22.47
N VAL A 378 6.10 64.14 -22.80
CA VAL A 378 5.15 64.23 -23.92
C VAL A 378 4.01 65.16 -23.50
N THR A 379 4.01 66.37 -24.02
CA THR A 379 2.87 67.29 -23.94
C THR A 379 1.95 67.08 -25.16
N PRO A 380 0.73 67.64 -25.19
CA PRO A 380 -0.15 67.54 -26.36
C PRO A 380 0.40 68.21 -27.63
N GLU A 381 1.44 69.04 -27.50
CA GLU A 381 1.98 69.90 -28.56
C GLU A 381 3.43 69.52 -28.93
N GLU A 382 4.29 69.24 -27.94
CA GLU A 382 5.70 68.87 -28.13
C GLU A 382 6.21 67.77 -27.18
N ILE A 383 7.28 67.06 -27.57
CA ILE A 383 8.02 66.12 -26.71
C ILE A 383 9.28 66.81 -26.18
N ILE A 384 9.27 67.20 -24.91
CA ILE A 384 10.34 67.99 -24.28
C ILE A 384 11.27 67.06 -23.50
N LYS A 385 12.56 66.99 -23.87
CA LYS A 385 13.60 66.34 -23.05
C LYS A 385 14.06 67.31 -21.95
N ARG A 386 13.83 66.94 -20.68
CA ARG A 386 14.22 67.70 -19.49
C ARG A 386 15.21 66.88 -18.64
N SER A 387 16.32 67.50 -18.23
CA SER A 387 17.24 66.91 -17.25
C SER A 387 16.60 66.83 -15.86
N LEU A 388 16.87 65.73 -15.15
CA LEU A 388 16.46 65.48 -13.78
C LEU A 388 17.46 66.08 -12.78
N ASP A 389 17.01 66.28 -11.55
CA ASP A 389 17.85 66.52 -10.39
C ASP A 389 18.41 65.18 -9.84
N PRO A 390 19.43 65.19 -8.95
CA PRO A 390 20.02 63.94 -8.44
C PRO A 390 19.04 63.00 -7.73
N LEU A 391 18.01 63.54 -7.05
CA LEU A 391 16.97 62.70 -6.43
C LEU A 391 16.10 62.04 -7.51
N GLY A 392 15.69 62.81 -8.52
CA GLY A 392 14.98 62.29 -9.69
C GLY A 392 15.77 61.22 -10.47
N ALA A 393 17.08 61.41 -10.64
CA ALA A 393 17.96 60.42 -11.28
C ALA A 393 18.10 59.14 -10.44
N THR A 394 18.22 59.26 -9.11
CA THR A 394 18.21 58.12 -8.18
C THR A 394 16.89 57.33 -8.24
N VAL A 395 15.75 58.04 -8.28
CA VAL A 395 14.43 57.41 -8.46
C VAL A 395 14.29 56.75 -9.84
N SER A 396 14.93 57.29 -10.88
CA SER A 396 15.02 56.69 -12.23
C SER A 396 15.83 55.40 -12.22
N ARG A 397 17.02 55.40 -11.59
CA ARG A 397 17.91 54.24 -11.37
C ARG A 397 17.22 53.09 -10.65
N ASP A 398 16.56 53.39 -9.54
CA ASP A 398 15.79 52.41 -8.78
C ASP A 398 14.58 51.91 -9.61
N GLY A 399 13.92 52.80 -10.35
CA GLY A 399 12.83 52.47 -11.27
C GLY A 399 13.25 51.47 -12.36
N LEU A 400 14.43 51.68 -12.96
CA LEU A 400 15.05 50.77 -13.93
C LEU A 400 15.31 49.39 -13.30
N ALA A 401 15.99 49.36 -12.15
CA ALA A 401 16.31 48.12 -11.44
C ALA A 401 15.06 47.29 -11.09
N LYS A 402 14.03 47.93 -10.50
CA LYS A 402 12.72 47.32 -10.19
C LYS A 402 12.02 46.77 -11.44
N THR A 403 12.12 47.48 -12.57
CA THR A 403 11.48 47.08 -13.83
C THR A 403 12.19 45.89 -14.46
N ILE A 404 13.52 45.91 -14.54
CA ILE A 404 14.33 44.80 -15.06
C ILE A 404 14.09 43.52 -14.22
N TYR A 405 14.12 43.62 -12.89
CA TYR A 405 13.90 42.46 -12.02
C TYR A 405 12.49 41.88 -12.16
N SER A 406 11.46 42.74 -12.24
CA SER A 406 10.08 42.30 -12.48
C SER A 406 9.95 41.54 -13.79
N ARG A 407 10.51 42.07 -14.89
CA ARG A 407 10.48 41.40 -16.21
C ARG A 407 11.25 40.07 -16.21
N LEU A 408 12.39 40.01 -15.53
CA LEU A 408 13.17 38.78 -15.37
C LEU A 408 12.38 37.71 -14.63
N PHE A 409 11.68 38.08 -13.55
CA PHE A 409 10.82 37.16 -12.79
C PHE A 409 9.62 36.68 -13.61
N ASP A 410 8.92 37.60 -14.30
CA ASP A 410 7.81 37.27 -15.20
C ASP A 410 8.26 36.26 -16.29
N TRP A 411 9.46 36.47 -16.87
CA TRP A 411 10.04 35.57 -17.87
C TRP A 411 10.41 34.21 -17.28
N LEU A 412 11.00 34.15 -16.08
CA LEU A 412 11.34 32.89 -15.41
C LEU A 412 10.07 32.04 -15.21
N VAL A 413 8.99 32.64 -14.73
CA VAL A 413 7.69 31.96 -14.54
C VAL A 413 7.11 31.50 -15.89
N GLN A 414 7.18 32.33 -16.94
CA GLN A 414 6.73 31.95 -18.27
C GLN A 414 7.54 30.77 -18.85
N LYS A 415 8.88 30.79 -18.70
CA LYS A 415 9.80 29.74 -19.13
C LYS A 415 9.56 28.42 -18.37
N ILE A 416 9.33 28.50 -17.07
CA ILE A 416 8.92 27.37 -16.22
C ILE A 416 7.61 26.76 -16.73
N ASN A 417 6.58 27.57 -16.99
CA ASN A 417 5.29 27.09 -17.51
C ASN A 417 5.39 26.44 -18.90
N ILE A 418 6.20 27.00 -19.80
CA ILE A 418 6.47 26.40 -21.13
C ILE A 418 7.16 25.03 -21.00
N SER A 419 8.03 24.85 -20.01
CA SER A 419 8.73 23.59 -19.76
C SER A 419 7.81 22.52 -19.15
N ILE A 420 7.05 22.89 -18.12
CA ILE A 420 6.09 22.00 -17.43
C ILE A 420 5.02 21.48 -18.39
N GLY A 421 4.57 22.33 -19.32
CA GLY A 421 3.49 22.04 -20.27
C GLY A 421 2.11 22.24 -19.63
N GLN A 422 1.37 23.22 -20.15
CA GLN A 422 -0.04 23.41 -19.83
C GLN A 422 -0.91 22.68 -20.86
N ASP A 423 -1.89 21.91 -20.41
CA ASP A 423 -2.91 21.27 -21.24
C ASP A 423 -4.12 22.20 -21.43
N PRO A 424 -4.39 22.77 -22.63
CA PRO A 424 -5.53 23.64 -22.87
C PRO A 424 -6.87 22.89 -22.98
N SER A 425 -6.85 21.55 -22.98
CA SER A 425 -8.02 20.69 -23.15
C SER A 425 -8.55 20.06 -21.86
N SER A 426 -7.77 20.11 -20.77
CA SER A 426 -8.20 19.68 -19.45
C SER A 426 -9.38 20.52 -18.95
N LYS A 427 -10.31 19.85 -18.27
CA LYS A 427 -11.50 20.45 -17.63
C LYS A 427 -11.48 20.33 -16.09
N CYS A 428 -10.54 19.56 -15.56
CA CYS A 428 -10.46 19.21 -14.15
C CYS A 428 -9.09 19.63 -13.65
N LEU A 429 -9.04 20.62 -12.77
CA LEU A 429 -7.80 21.08 -12.15
C LEU A 429 -7.90 21.07 -10.62
N ILE A 430 -6.75 20.95 -9.97
CA ILE A 430 -6.58 21.19 -8.54
C ILE A 430 -5.58 22.34 -8.38
N GLY A 431 -6.08 23.49 -7.95
CA GLY A 431 -5.28 24.70 -7.75
C GLY A 431 -4.78 24.84 -6.31
N VAL A 432 -3.47 24.68 -6.09
CA VAL A 432 -2.87 24.85 -4.75
C VAL A 432 -2.37 26.28 -4.59
N LEU A 433 -2.89 27.01 -3.61
CA LEU A 433 -2.51 28.39 -3.31
C LEU A 433 -1.55 28.43 -2.12
N ASP A 434 -0.31 28.86 -2.39
CA ASP A 434 0.69 29.24 -1.37
C ASP A 434 0.91 30.76 -1.46
N ILE A 435 0.52 31.47 -0.41
CA ILE A 435 0.59 32.94 -0.37
C ILE A 435 1.07 33.42 1.00
N TYR A 436 1.72 34.58 1.01
CA TYR A 436 2.19 35.22 2.24
C TYR A 436 1.08 35.37 3.29
N GLY A 437 1.46 35.34 4.56
CA GLY A 437 0.52 35.55 5.66
C GLY A 437 0.16 37.02 5.83
N PHE A 438 -0.70 37.30 6.80
CA PHE A 438 -0.88 38.65 7.33
C PHE A 438 0.44 39.15 7.94
N GLU A 439 0.84 40.39 7.65
CA GLU A 439 2.10 40.98 8.11
C GLU A 439 1.87 42.25 8.92
N SER A 440 2.47 42.32 10.10
CA SER A 440 2.51 43.51 10.94
C SER A 440 3.90 43.61 11.57
N PHE A 441 4.58 44.71 11.25
CA PHE A 441 5.93 45.05 11.69
C PHE A 441 5.92 46.41 12.42
N GLN A 442 7.07 46.84 12.94
CA GLN A 442 7.21 48.16 13.57
C GLN A 442 7.00 49.30 12.56
N THR A 443 7.39 49.08 11.31
CA THR A 443 7.23 49.96 10.16
C THR A 443 6.49 49.21 9.05
N ASN A 444 5.27 49.65 8.70
CA ASN A 444 4.47 49.02 7.65
C ASN A 444 4.31 49.99 6.47
N SER A 445 4.63 49.54 5.27
CA SER A 445 4.61 50.35 4.06
C SER A 445 3.53 49.88 3.08
N PHE A 446 3.59 50.36 1.84
CA PHE A 446 2.58 50.06 0.80
C PHE A 446 2.50 48.56 0.48
N GLU A 447 3.60 47.85 0.64
CA GLU A 447 3.74 46.40 0.45
C GLU A 447 2.92 45.63 1.50
N GLN A 448 3.09 45.94 2.79
CA GLN A 448 2.30 45.34 3.88
C GLN A 448 0.81 45.68 3.73
N PHE A 449 0.47 46.90 3.30
CA PHE A 449 -0.91 47.30 3.02
C PHE A 449 -1.55 46.42 1.94
N CYS A 450 -0.82 46.17 0.85
CA CYS A 450 -1.24 45.27 -0.23
C CYS A 450 -1.34 43.80 0.24
N ILE A 451 -0.34 43.32 1.00
CA ILE A 451 -0.30 41.97 1.59
C ILE A 451 -1.51 41.71 2.49
N ASN A 452 -1.84 42.68 3.36
CA ASN A 452 -2.94 42.58 4.30
C ASN A 452 -4.30 42.73 3.61
N PHE A 453 -4.43 43.58 2.58
CA PHE A 453 -5.63 43.64 1.74
C PHE A 453 -5.92 42.29 1.05
N THR A 454 -4.91 41.58 0.57
CA THR A 454 -5.09 40.23 0.01
C THR A 454 -5.51 39.21 1.06
N ASN A 455 -4.91 39.25 2.25
CA ASN A 455 -5.32 38.38 3.36
C ASN A 455 -6.75 38.68 3.83
N GLU A 456 -7.15 39.96 3.88
CA GLU A 456 -8.52 40.40 4.18
C GLU A 456 -9.53 39.82 3.19
N LYS A 457 -9.21 39.84 1.88
CA LYS A 457 -10.11 39.33 0.83
C LYS A 457 -10.14 37.80 0.76
N LEU A 458 -9.04 37.11 1.06
CA LEU A 458 -9.02 35.65 1.25
C LEU A 458 -9.80 35.23 2.51
N GLN A 459 -9.72 36.02 3.59
CA GLN A 459 -10.51 35.77 4.79
C GLN A 459 -12.00 36.04 4.55
N GLN A 460 -12.36 37.02 3.71
CA GLN A 460 -13.73 37.19 3.24
C GLN A 460 -14.20 35.97 2.44
N HIS A 461 -13.41 35.47 1.48
CA HIS A 461 -13.76 34.27 0.71
C HIS A 461 -14.02 33.06 1.64
N PHE A 462 -13.16 32.86 2.65
CA PHE A 462 -13.37 31.87 3.70
C PHE A 462 -14.67 32.12 4.49
N ASN A 463 -14.92 33.35 4.96
CA ASN A 463 -16.13 33.68 5.71
C ASN A 463 -17.41 33.45 4.88
N GLN A 464 -17.41 33.83 3.59
CA GLN A 464 -18.54 33.63 2.69
C GLN A 464 -18.74 32.15 2.35
N HIS A 465 -17.68 31.41 2.07
CA HIS A 465 -17.78 29.99 1.73
C HIS A 465 -18.19 29.13 2.93
N VAL A 466 -17.57 29.33 4.09
CA VAL A 466 -17.77 28.48 5.27
C VAL A 466 -19.05 28.88 6.03
N PHE A 467 -19.48 30.14 5.99
CA PHE A 467 -20.66 30.60 6.75
C PHE A 467 -21.82 30.95 5.84
N LYS A 468 -21.64 31.86 4.87
CA LYS A 468 -22.77 32.40 4.10
C LYS A 468 -23.42 31.35 3.19
N MET A 469 -22.64 30.52 2.49
CA MET A 469 -23.22 29.46 1.65
C MET A 469 -23.86 28.33 2.46
N GLU A 470 -23.29 27.96 3.61
CA GLU A 470 -23.91 26.97 4.52
C GLU A 470 -25.25 27.49 5.07
N GLN A 471 -25.35 28.78 5.41
CA GLN A 471 -26.60 29.44 5.83
C GLN A 471 -27.63 29.62 4.69
N GLU A 472 -27.18 29.97 3.47
CA GLU A 472 -28.05 30.05 2.29
C GLU A 472 -28.63 28.68 1.91
N GLU A 473 -27.84 27.61 2.07
CA GLU A 473 -28.34 26.24 1.91
C GLU A 473 -29.35 25.85 3.00
N TYR A 474 -29.08 26.11 4.28
CA TYR A 474 -30.05 25.83 5.35
C TYR A 474 -31.38 26.59 5.13
N THR A 475 -31.31 27.82 4.61
CA THR A 475 -32.48 28.63 4.26
C THR A 475 -33.25 28.06 3.07
N LYS A 476 -32.54 27.63 2.02
CA LYS A 476 -33.11 27.00 0.81
C LYS A 476 -33.78 25.65 1.13
N GLU A 477 -33.21 24.89 2.04
CA GLU A 477 -33.69 23.56 2.45
C GLU A 477 -34.75 23.62 3.58
N GLY A 478 -35.07 24.81 4.09
CA GLY A 478 -36.20 25.02 5.01
C GLY A 478 -36.03 24.41 6.41
N ILE A 479 -34.79 24.12 6.84
CA ILE A 479 -34.55 23.51 8.17
C ILE A 479 -34.75 24.52 9.30
N ASP A 480 -35.03 24.03 10.51
CA ASP A 480 -35.07 24.86 11.72
C ASP A 480 -33.64 25.10 12.24
N TRP A 481 -33.14 26.32 12.03
CA TRP A 481 -31.81 26.80 12.42
C TRP A 481 -31.88 28.26 12.89
N SER A 482 -31.00 28.64 13.82
CA SER A 482 -30.89 30.03 14.32
C SER A 482 -29.80 30.80 13.57
N TYR A 483 -30.10 32.04 13.17
CA TYR A 483 -29.14 32.87 12.44
C TYR A 483 -27.88 33.14 13.28
N LEU A 484 -26.75 32.61 12.83
CA LEU A 484 -25.46 32.76 13.49
C LEU A 484 -24.77 34.02 12.98
N GLU A 485 -24.87 35.09 13.77
CA GLU A 485 -24.14 36.32 13.54
C GLU A 485 -22.62 36.06 13.59
N PHE A 486 -21.95 36.33 12.47
CA PHE A 486 -20.51 36.24 12.32
C PHE A 486 -19.92 37.61 11.98
N VAL A 487 -18.62 37.79 12.23
CA VAL A 487 -17.94 39.05 11.93
C VAL A 487 -17.55 39.06 10.46
N ASP A 488 -18.41 39.66 9.62
CA ASP A 488 -18.05 40.02 8.25
C ASP A 488 -17.00 41.14 8.27
N ASN A 489 -16.14 41.15 7.25
CA ASN A 489 -15.04 42.09 7.03
C ASN A 489 -15.16 42.86 5.71
N GLN A 490 -16.33 42.78 5.04
CA GLN A 490 -16.70 43.66 3.91
C GLN A 490 -16.51 45.15 4.24
N ASP A 491 -16.61 45.58 5.51
CA ASP A 491 -16.41 46.98 5.91
C ASP A 491 -14.94 47.46 5.80
N VAL A 492 -13.98 46.57 6.03
CA VAL A 492 -12.55 46.84 5.79
C VAL A 492 -12.23 46.80 4.29
N LEU A 493 -12.86 45.90 3.54
CA LEU A 493 -12.67 45.80 2.09
C LEU A 493 -13.25 47.01 1.35
N ASP A 494 -14.45 47.48 1.72
CA ASP A 494 -15.05 48.71 1.21
C ASP A 494 -14.16 49.93 1.47
N LEU A 495 -13.58 50.05 2.67
CA LEU A 495 -12.62 51.11 3.02
C LEU A 495 -11.41 51.12 2.07
N ILE A 496 -10.91 49.95 1.67
CA ILE A 496 -9.71 49.82 0.83
C ILE A 496 -10.03 49.97 -0.67
N GLU A 497 -11.02 49.23 -1.18
CA GLU A 497 -11.13 48.92 -2.61
C GLU A 497 -12.32 49.55 -3.35
N LYS A 498 -13.24 50.24 -2.65
CA LYS A 498 -14.46 50.83 -3.22
C LYS A 498 -14.14 51.98 -4.19
N LYS A 499 -14.86 52.04 -5.31
CA LYS A 499 -14.76 53.14 -6.28
C LYS A 499 -16.14 53.80 -6.46
N PRO A 500 -16.25 55.14 -6.33
CA PRO A 500 -15.22 56.07 -5.84
C PRO A 500 -14.98 55.95 -4.32
N GLY A 501 -13.89 56.54 -3.83
CA GLY A 501 -13.72 56.89 -2.42
C GLY A 501 -12.89 55.96 -1.52
N GLY A 502 -12.56 54.73 -1.92
CA GLY A 502 -11.68 53.83 -1.15
C GLY A 502 -10.21 54.25 -1.16
N ILE A 503 -9.40 53.76 -0.21
CA ILE A 503 -7.98 54.15 -0.04
C ILE A 503 -7.18 54.03 -1.35
N ILE A 504 -7.34 52.93 -2.11
CA ILE A 504 -6.61 52.73 -3.39
C ILE A 504 -7.03 53.79 -4.42
N ALA A 505 -8.32 54.14 -4.48
CA ALA A 505 -8.81 55.16 -5.41
C ALA A 505 -8.28 56.56 -5.05
N LEU A 506 -8.26 56.90 -3.75
CA LEU A 506 -7.70 58.16 -3.25
C LEU A 506 -6.19 58.27 -3.47
N LEU A 507 -5.47 57.14 -3.42
CA LEU A 507 -4.04 57.05 -3.71
C LEU A 507 -3.77 57.22 -5.21
N ASP A 508 -4.55 56.56 -6.07
CA ASP A 508 -4.46 56.70 -7.53
C ASP A 508 -4.76 58.15 -7.98
N GLU A 509 -5.80 58.77 -7.40
CA GLU A 509 -6.08 60.20 -7.59
C GLU A 509 -4.90 61.08 -7.14
N ALA A 510 -4.30 60.80 -5.97
CA ALA A 510 -3.16 61.59 -5.49
C ALA A 510 -1.93 61.44 -6.40
N CYS A 511 -1.61 60.24 -6.87
CA CYS A 511 -0.51 59.99 -7.82
C CYS A 511 -0.66 60.75 -9.16
N MET A 512 -1.88 61.14 -9.54
CA MET A 512 -2.17 61.92 -10.75
C MET A 512 -1.93 63.44 -10.60
N PHE A 513 -1.85 63.97 -9.37
CA PHE A 513 -1.63 65.41 -9.14
C PHE A 513 -0.13 65.71 -8.92
N PRO A 514 0.55 66.49 -9.79
CA PRO A 514 2.00 66.74 -9.68
C PRO A 514 2.49 67.49 -8.42
N LYS A 515 1.58 67.96 -7.57
CA LYS A 515 1.87 68.66 -6.30
C LYS A 515 1.41 67.88 -5.06
N SER A 516 1.01 66.61 -5.20
CA SER A 516 0.66 65.79 -4.04
C SER A 516 1.92 65.36 -3.27
N THR A 517 1.87 65.53 -1.95
CA THR A 517 2.81 64.89 -1.01
C THR A 517 2.08 63.82 -0.20
N HIS A 518 2.83 62.92 0.44
CA HIS A 518 2.27 61.92 1.35
C HIS A 518 1.42 62.56 2.47
N GLU A 519 1.80 63.76 2.95
CA GLU A 519 1.02 64.53 3.91
C GLU A 519 -0.35 64.94 3.35
N THR A 520 -0.41 65.43 2.11
CA THR A 520 -1.68 65.81 1.46
C THR A 520 -2.57 64.60 1.21
N PHE A 521 -1.98 63.45 0.88
CA PHE A 521 -2.70 62.19 0.74
C PHE A 521 -3.32 61.76 2.08
N SER A 522 -2.54 61.72 3.17
CA SER A 522 -3.06 61.35 4.48
C SER A 522 -4.05 62.36 5.05
N GLN A 523 -3.88 63.67 4.79
CA GLN A 523 -4.90 64.67 5.11
C GLN A 523 -6.23 64.40 4.38
N LYS A 524 -6.18 63.97 3.11
CA LYS A 524 -7.36 63.55 2.35
C LYS A 524 -8.01 62.29 2.96
N LEU A 525 -7.21 61.28 3.35
CA LEU A 525 -7.70 60.10 4.08
C LEU A 525 -8.41 60.49 5.39
N TYR A 526 -7.81 61.36 6.21
CA TYR A 526 -8.40 61.84 7.47
C TYR A 526 -9.70 62.62 7.26
N GLN A 527 -9.87 63.30 6.12
CA GLN A 527 -11.10 64.02 5.77
C GLN A 527 -12.20 63.07 5.29
N THR A 528 -11.85 62.07 4.46
CA THR A 528 -12.82 61.11 3.90
C THR A 528 -13.30 60.07 4.93
N PHE A 529 -12.42 59.59 5.81
CA PHE A 529 -12.70 58.45 6.70
C PHE A 529 -12.80 58.82 8.18
N LYS A 530 -12.96 60.11 8.50
CA LYS A 530 -12.96 60.66 9.88
C LYS A 530 -13.85 59.89 10.86
N ASP A 531 -15.03 59.47 10.42
CA ASP A 531 -16.05 58.84 11.25
C ASP A 531 -16.21 57.33 10.96
N HIS A 532 -15.26 56.73 10.23
CA HIS A 532 -15.29 55.32 9.82
C HIS A 532 -14.69 54.38 10.87
N LYS A 533 -15.47 53.43 11.40
CA LYS A 533 -15.08 52.56 12.54
C LYS A 533 -13.73 51.85 12.40
N ARG A 534 -13.36 51.45 11.18
CA ARG A 534 -12.11 50.70 10.88
C ARG A 534 -10.90 51.58 10.55
N PHE A 535 -11.07 52.90 10.49
CA PHE A 535 -9.99 53.83 10.15
C PHE A 535 -9.65 54.69 11.36
N ILE A 536 -8.42 54.56 11.85
CA ILE A 536 -7.94 55.25 13.05
C ILE A 536 -6.85 56.23 12.64
N LYS A 537 -6.97 57.49 13.09
CA LYS A 537 -5.92 58.49 12.96
C LYS A 537 -4.96 58.42 14.16
N PRO A 538 -3.66 58.17 13.96
CA PRO A 538 -2.66 58.26 15.02
C PRO A 538 -2.61 59.65 15.67
N LYS A 539 -2.35 59.68 16.99
CA LYS A 539 -2.33 60.93 17.78
C LYS A 539 -1.00 61.70 17.68
N LEU A 540 0.08 61.02 17.31
CA LEU A 540 1.46 61.54 17.39
C LEU A 540 2.03 61.91 16.01
N THR A 541 1.84 61.06 15.00
CA THR A 541 2.35 61.29 13.64
C THR A 541 1.34 62.04 12.77
N ARG A 542 1.83 62.86 11.83
CA ARG A 542 1.01 63.69 10.92
C ARG A 542 0.68 63.00 9.60
N SER A 543 1.46 61.98 9.26
CA SER A 543 1.51 61.27 7.98
C SER A 543 0.81 59.91 8.00
N ASP A 544 0.76 59.23 9.15
CA ASP A 544 0.41 57.81 9.18
C ASP A 544 -1.09 57.59 9.29
N PHE A 545 -1.56 56.41 8.91
CA PHE A 545 -2.94 55.98 9.11
C PHE A 545 -2.99 54.54 9.61
N THR A 546 -3.97 54.24 10.45
CA THR A 546 -4.16 52.90 11.02
C THR A 546 -5.45 52.29 10.48
N VAL A 547 -5.37 51.04 10.00
CA VAL A 547 -6.53 50.25 9.58
C VAL A 547 -6.73 49.10 10.55
N SER A 548 -7.97 48.93 11.01
CA SER A 548 -8.38 47.82 11.87
C SER A 548 -8.78 46.63 11.02
N HIS A 549 -7.84 45.70 10.81
CA HIS A 549 -8.03 44.48 10.01
C HIS A 549 -8.65 43.35 10.85
N TYR A 550 -9.07 42.26 10.22
CA TYR A 550 -9.54 41.05 10.93
C TYR A 550 -8.54 40.51 11.97
N ALA A 551 -7.24 40.66 11.73
CA ALA A 551 -6.16 40.17 12.60
C ALA A 551 -5.73 41.17 13.69
N GLY A 552 -6.21 42.43 13.63
CA GLY A 552 -5.82 43.53 14.52
C GLY A 552 -5.49 44.83 13.80
N ASP A 553 -5.15 45.86 14.57
CA ASP A 553 -4.83 47.20 14.06
C ASP A 553 -3.40 47.26 13.48
N VAL A 554 -3.25 47.79 12.26
CA VAL A 554 -1.95 48.01 11.60
C VAL A 554 -1.79 49.47 11.22
N GLN A 555 -0.70 50.10 11.70
CA GLN A 555 -0.32 51.48 11.36
C GLN A 555 0.62 51.49 10.15
N TYR A 556 0.22 52.20 9.09
CA TYR A 556 0.96 52.34 7.84
C TYR A 556 1.57 53.74 7.68
N GLN A 557 2.83 53.78 7.26
CA GLN A 557 3.58 55.02 7.01
C GLN A 557 3.38 55.47 5.55
N SER A 558 2.71 56.61 5.36
CA SER A 558 2.36 57.08 4.01
C SER A 558 3.54 57.63 3.18
N GLU A 559 4.69 57.84 3.80
CA GLU A 559 5.81 58.64 3.29
C GLU A 559 6.22 58.30 1.84
N HIS A 560 6.28 57.00 1.52
CA HIS A 560 6.63 56.49 0.19
C HIS A 560 5.45 55.89 -0.60
N PHE A 561 4.21 55.96 -0.10
CA PHE A 561 3.04 55.36 -0.78
C PHE A 561 2.84 55.91 -2.20
N LEU A 562 2.99 57.22 -2.38
CA LEU A 562 2.80 57.86 -3.68
C LEU A 562 3.83 57.41 -4.72
N ASP A 563 5.08 57.21 -4.30
CA ASP A 563 6.18 56.88 -5.21
C ASP A 563 6.29 55.37 -5.45
N LYS A 564 5.90 54.55 -4.47
CA LYS A 564 5.73 53.10 -4.64
C LYS A 564 4.53 52.76 -5.55
N ASN A 565 3.43 53.53 -5.52
CA ASN A 565 2.25 53.25 -6.34
C ASN A 565 2.40 53.67 -7.83
N LYS A 566 3.38 54.53 -8.15
CA LYS A 566 3.67 55.02 -9.52
C LYS A 566 4.46 53.98 -10.35
N ASP A 567 3.77 53.01 -10.96
CA ASP A 567 4.38 51.98 -11.86
C ASP A 567 4.75 52.54 -13.26
N TYR A 568 5.45 53.68 -13.29
CA TYR A 568 5.90 54.32 -14.53
C TYR A 568 7.07 53.56 -15.17
N VAL A 569 6.75 52.62 -16.07
CA VAL A 569 7.72 52.20 -17.08
C VAL A 569 8.14 53.44 -17.86
N VAL A 570 9.44 53.72 -17.83
CA VAL A 570 10.05 54.89 -18.47
C VAL A 570 10.24 54.55 -19.96
N PRO A 571 9.63 55.29 -20.91
CA PRO A 571 9.74 54.98 -22.34
C PRO A 571 11.19 54.83 -22.82
N GLU A 572 12.09 55.67 -22.30
CA GLU A 572 13.52 55.66 -22.57
C GLU A 572 14.21 54.37 -22.11
N HIS A 573 13.78 53.81 -20.98
CA HIS A 573 14.31 52.53 -20.48
C HIS A 573 13.89 51.38 -21.39
N GLN A 574 12.64 51.42 -21.88
CA GLN A 574 12.14 50.40 -22.80
C GLN A 574 12.76 50.54 -24.20
N GLU A 575 12.91 51.75 -24.73
CA GLU A 575 13.61 52.04 -25.99
C GLU A 575 15.06 51.52 -25.93
N MET A 576 15.83 51.95 -24.92
CA MET A 576 17.21 51.50 -24.70
C MET A 576 17.33 49.97 -24.60
N LEU A 577 16.53 49.31 -23.75
CA LEU A 577 16.64 47.87 -23.54
C LEU A 577 16.14 47.06 -24.74
N SER A 578 15.13 47.54 -25.48
CA SER A 578 14.70 46.93 -26.75
C SER A 578 15.79 46.98 -27.82
N SER A 579 16.67 47.99 -27.77
CA SER A 579 17.83 48.13 -28.66
C SER A 579 19.07 47.30 -28.26
N SER A 580 19.01 46.58 -27.13
CA SER A 580 20.13 45.76 -26.64
C SER A 580 20.56 44.70 -27.65
N LYS A 581 21.88 44.54 -27.80
CA LYS A 581 22.50 43.47 -28.60
C LYS A 581 22.29 42.08 -27.98
N CYS A 582 21.86 42.00 -26.72
CA CYS A 582 21.49 40.77 -26.05
C CYS A 582 20.02 40.43 -26.36
N SER A 583 19.79 39.36 -27.13
CA SER A 583 18.44 38.87 -27.50
C SER A 583 17.55 38.55 -26.29
N PHE A 584 18.14 38.13 -25.17
CA PHE A 584 17.43 37.94 -23.91
C PHE A 584 16.92 39.26 -23.33
N VAL A 585 17.77 40.29 -23.26
CA VAL A 585 17.41 41.60 -22.68
C VAL A 585 16.38 42.33 -23.53
N SER A 586 16.55 42.34 -24.86
CA SER A 586 15.52 42.90 -25.76
C SER A 586 14.23 42.06 -25.76
N GLY A 587 14.32 40.75 -25.55
CA GLY A 587 13.16 39.87 -25.33
C GLY A 587 12.36 40.17 -24.06
N LEU A 588 13.00 40.67 -22.99
CA LEU A 588 12.31 41.16 -21.78
C LEU A 588 11.56 42.49 -22.00
N PHE A 589 11.93 43.25 -23.04
CA PHE A 589 11.42 44.59 -23.34
C PHE A 589 10.95 44.71 -24.80
N PRO A 590 9.90 43.96 -25.20
CA PRO A 590 9.35 44.03 -26.55
C PRO A 590 8.83 45.44 -26.88
N PRO A 591 8.87 45.87 -28.16
CA PRO A 591 8.38 47.18 -28.57
C PRO A 591 6.87 47.32 -28.37
N LEU A 592 6.41 48.53 -28.03
CA LEU A 592 5.00 48.84 -27.81
C LEU A 592 4.23 48.86 -29.14
N SER A 593 3.01 48.32 -29.16
CA SER A 593 2.12 48.39 -30.32
C SER A 593 1.45 49.77 -30.42
N GLU A 594 1.26 50.29 -31.65
CA GLU A 594 0.77 51.65 -31.90
C GLU A 594 -0.61 51.95 -31.29
N GLU A 595 -1.46 50.93 -31.12
CA GLU A 595 -2.76 51.08 -30.45
C GLU A 595 -2.60 51.37 -28.95
N SER A 596 -1.63 50.72 -28.29
CA SER A 596 -1.39 50.88 -26.84
C SER A 596 -0.90 52.28 -26.47
N ALA A 597 -0.16 52.93 -27.37
CA ALA A 597 0.34 54.30 -27.19
C ALA A 597 -0.79 55.34 -27.05
N LYS A 598 -1.94 55.12 -27.70
CA LYS A 598 -3.10 56.02 -27.67
C LYS A 598 -4.02 55.78 -26.46
N SER A 599 -3.86 54.66 -25.75
CA SER A 599 -4.69 54.28 -24.60
C SER A 599 -3.97 54.35 -23.24
N SER A 600 -2.93 55.18 -23.13
CA SER A 600 -2.11 55.33 -21.92
C SER A 600 -2.85 56.01 -20.76
N LYS A 601 -3.85 55.31 -20.20
CA LYS A 601 -4.44 55.62 -18.90
C LYS A 601 -3.43 55.25 -17.82
N PHE A 602 -3.17 56.17 -16.88
CA PHE A 602 -2.33 55.92 -15.73
C PHE A 602 -2.76 54.63 -15.02
N SER A 603 -1.79 53.72 -14.83
CA SER A 603 -2.02 52.36 -14.35
C SER A 603 -1.07 52.12 -13.17
N SER A 604 -1.58 52.38 -11.97
CA SER A 604 -0.84 52.26 -10.72
C SER A 604 -0.61 50.80 -10.31
N ILE A 605 0.33 50.59 -9.37
CA ILE A 605 0.48 49.26 -8.76
C ILE A 605 -0.81 48.86 -8.06
N GLY A 606 -1.45 49.74 -7.28
CA GLY A 606 -2.67 49.43 -6.53
C GLY A 606 -3.86 49.02 -7.42
N SER A 607 -4.09 49.67 -8.56
CA SER A 607 -5.15 49.26 -9.49
C SER A 607 -4.78 48.00 -10.29
N ARG A 608 -3.49 47.75 -10.62
CA ARG A 608 -3.03 46.46 -11.19
C ARG A 608 -3.19 45.31 -10.21
N PHE A 609 -2.79 45.53 -8.97
CA PHE A 609 -2.89 44.60 -7.84
C PHE A 609 -4.34 44.19 -7.58
N LYS A 610 -5.27 45.17 -7.48
CA LYS A 610 -6.71 44.89 -7.33
C LYS A 610 -7.25 44.03 -8.49
N LEU A 611 -6.82 44.27 -9.73
CA LEU A 611 -7.26 43.48 -10.89
C LEU A 611 -6.73 42.04 -10.84
N GLN A 612 -5.45 41.86 -10.53
CA GLN A 612 -4.84 40.52 -10.35
C GLN A 612 -5.49 39.74 -9.20
N LEU A 613 -5.74 40.40 -8.06
CA LEU A 613 -6.42 39.80 -6.92
C LEU A 613 -7.87 39.43 -7.25
N GLN A 614 -8.59 40.26 -8.03
CA GLN A 614 -9.93 39.91 -8.47
C GLN A 614 -9.91 38.68 -9.38
N GLN A 615 -8.99 38.58 -10.35
CA GLN A 615 -8.83 37.40 -11.21
C GLN A 615 -8.53 36.12 -10.43
N LEU A 616 -7.73 36.20 -9.35
CA LEU A 616 -7.52 35.08 -8.43
C LEU A 616 -8.81 34.68 -7.71
N MET A 617 -9.57 35.65 -7.18
CA MET A 617 -10.85 35.38 -6.51
C MET A 617 -11.90 34.81 -7.46
N ASP A 618 -11.98 35.32 -8.69
CA ASP A 618 -12.88 34.81 -9.74
C ASP A 618 -12.55 33.36 -10.10
N THR A 619 -11.26 32.99 -10.08
CA THR A 619 -10.81 31.60 -10.28
C THR A 619 -11.18 30.71 -9.08
N LEU A 620 -10.96 31.19 -7.85
CA LEU A 620 -11.28 30.44 -6.62
C LEU A 620 -12.79 30.20 -6.49
N ASN A 621 -13.63 31.21 -6.77
CA ASN A 621 -15.09 31.14 -6.76
C ASN A 621 -15.67 30.12 -7.79
N LEU A 622 -14.88 29.68 -8.77
CA LEU A 622 -15.25 28.64 -9.74
C LEU A 622 -14.79 27.23 -9.33
N THR A 623 -14.21 27.08 -8.13
CA THR A 623 -13.66 25.81 -7.61
C THR A 623 -14.19 25.48 -6.22
N GLU A 624 -14.26 24.20 -5.86
CA GLU A 624 -14.54 23.78 -4.48
C GLU A 624 -13.27 23.98 -3.61
N PRO A 625 -13.28 24.82 -2.56
CA PRO A 625 -12.09 25.23 -1.82
C PRO A 625 -11.90 24.44 -0.50
N HIS A 626 -10.79 23.73 -0.43
CA HIS A 626 -10.30 23.02 0.74
C HIS A 626 -9.33 23.92 1.51
N TYR A 627 -9.42 23.98 2.84
CA TYR A 627 -8.66 24.94 3.65
C TYR A 627 -7.64 24.26 4.56
N ILE A 628 -6.39 24.71 4.49
CA ILE A 628 -5.33 24.35 5.43
C ILE A 628 -4.83 25.61 6.14
N ARG A 629 -4.88 25.57 7.48
CA ARG A 629 -4.45 26.66 8.38
C ARG A 629 -3.15 26.25 9.08
N CYS A 630 -2.04 26.76 8.57
CA CYS A 630 -0.71 26.58 9.12
C CYS A 630 -0.48 27.50 10.33
N VAL A 631 0.05 26.96 11.42
CA VAL A 631 0.28 27.66 12.70
C VAL A 631 1.75 27.56 13.11
N LYS A 632 2.33 28.68 13.50
CA LYS A 632 3.69 28.80 14.04
C LYS A 632 3.64 28.68 15.57
N PRO A 633 4.14 27.61 16.21
CA PRO A 633 3.93 27.40 17.64
C PRO A 633 4.80 28.29 18.53
N ASN A 634 5.92 28.83 18.04
CA ASN A 634 6.76 29.75 18.80
C ASN A 634 7.51 30.76 17.92
N THR A 635 7.86 31.92 18.50
CA THR A 635 8.69 32.96 17.89
C THR A 635 10.15 32.54 17.75
N GLN A 636 10.65 31.68 18.64
CA GLN A 636 12.06 31.30 18.75
C GLN A 636 12.59 30.35 17.67
N LEU A 637 11.71 29.85 16.79
CA LEU A 637 12.01 28.88 15.72
C LEU A 637 12.58 27.54 16.22
N LYS A 638 12.15 27.07 17.40
CA LYS A 638 12.65 25.84 18.05
C LYS A 638 11.59 24.74 18.10
N PRO A 639 11.97 23.45 18.00
CA PRO A 639 11.05 22.34 18.23
C PRO A 639 10.62 22.26 19.70
N PHE A 640 9.49 21.60 19.95
CA PHE A 640 8.90 21.34 21.29
C PHE A 640 8.49 22.57 22.14
N ILE A 641 8.68 23.80 21.67
CA ILE A 641 8.18 25.01 22.35
C ILE A 641 6.82 25.40 21.77
N PHE A 642 5.83 25.59 22.64
CA PHE A 642 4.48 26.04 22.31
C PHE A 642 4.17 27.31 23.12
N GLU A 643 4.01 28.44 22.43
CA GLU A 643 3.71 29.75 23.01
C GLU A 643 2.20 30.03 22.90
N HIS A 644 1.45 29.75 23.98
CA HIS A 644 -0.01 29.89 24.03
C HIS A 644 -0.51 31.20 23.42
N MET A 645 0.08 32.34 23.80
CA MET A 645 -0.31 33.68 23.32
C MET A 645 -0.17 33.86 21.81
N ASN A 646 0.89 33.28 21.23
CA ASN A 646 1.18 33.34 19.81
C ASN A 646 0.20 32.47 19.01
N VAL A 647 -0.01 31.23 19.48
CA VAL A 647 -0.96 30.29 18.88
C VAL A 647 -2.39 30.82 18.94
N ILE A 648 -2.84 31.39 20.07
CA ILE A 648 -4.22 31.90 20.15
C ILE A 648 -4.47 33.10 19.24
N GLN A 649 -3.48 33.98 19.08
CA GLN A 649 -3.60 35.12 18.17
C GLN A 649 -3.69 34.65 16.71
N GLN A 650 -2.95 33.61 16.33
CA GLN A 650 -3.07 32.98 15.01
C GLN A 650 -4.41 32.24 14.81
N LEU A 651 -4.96 31.59 15.83
CA LEU A 651 -6.26 30.90 15.75
C LEU A 651 -7.45 31.87 15.65
N ARG A 652 -7.39 32.99 16.40
CA ARG A 652 -8.36 34.10 16.32
C ARG A 652 -8.31 34.77 14.96
N SER A 653 -7.12 35.21 14.52
CA SER A 653 -6.97 35.89 13.23
C SER A 653 -7.29 34.96 12.06
N GLY A 654 -6.83 33.70 12.06
CA GLY A 654 -7.15 32.72 11.01
C GLY A 654 -8.63 32.32 10.90
N GLY A 655 -9.53 32.92 11.68
CA GLY A 655 -10.97 32.63 11.71
C GLY A 655 -11.31 31.20 12.15
N VAL A 656 -10.36 30.51 12.80
CA VAL A 656 -10.49 29.09 13.15
C VAL A 656 -11.55 28.93 14.25
N LEU A 657 -11.49 29.76 15.30
CA LEU A 657 -12.41 29.69 16.43
C LEU A 657 -13.87 29.94 16.01
N GLU A 658 -14.09 30.97 15.19
CA GLU A 658 -15.36 31.28 14.52
C GLU A 658 -15.85 30.10 13.67
N ALA A 659 -14.96 29.46 12.92
CA ALA A 659 -15.32 28.33 12.06
C ALA A 659 -15.72 27.08 12.85
N VAL A 660 -15.02 26.73 13.93
CA VAL A 660 -15.46 25.62 14.80
C VAL A 660 -16.79 25.98 15.48
N ARG A 661 -16.94 27.22 15.95
CA ARG A 661 -18.16 27.70 16.62
C ARG A 661 -19.39 27.52 15.74
N ILE A 662 -19.29 27.86 14.45
CA ILE A 662 -20.40 27.75 13.50
C ILE A 662 -20.65 26.29 13.12
N LYS A 663 -19.61 25.50 12.80
CA LYS A 663 -19.78 24.08 12.44
C LYS A 663 -20.29 23.19 13.59
N CYS A 664 -20.03 23.52 14.85
CA CYS A 664 -20.63 22.78 15.98
C CYS A 664 -22.06 23.24 16.33
N ALA A 665 -22.42 24.49 16.04
CA ALA A 665 -23.78 24.97 16.23
C ALA A 665 -24.74 24.46 15.14
N GLY A 666 -24.27 24.41 13.89
CA GLY A 666 -25.02 23.93 12.72
C GLY A 666 -24.98 22.40 12.50
N PHE A 667 -25.03 22.02 11.23
CA PHE A 667 -25.17 20.66 10.71
C PHE A 667 -24.14 20.39 9.60
N PRO A 668 -22.85 20.21 9.95
CA PRO A 668 -21.72 20.25 9.01
C PRO A 668 -21.59 19.00 8.12
N THR A 669 -22.58 18.10 8.14
CA THR A 669 -22.63 16.93 7.26
C THR A 669 -24.04 16.77 6.73
N HIS A 670 -24.22 16.97 5.42
CA HIS A 670 -25.50 16.81 4.75
C HIS A 670 -25.39 15.83 3.58
N TRP A 671 -26.50 15.17 3.24
CA TRP A 671 -26.57 14.17 2.17
C TRP A 671 -27.92 14.28 1.45
N THR A 672 -27.95 14.03 0.13
CA THR A 672 -29.24 13.84 -0.57
C THR A 672 -29.96 12.62 -0.01
N PHE A 673 -31.29 12.58 -0.09
CA PHE A 673 -32.04 11.40 0.36
C PHE A 673 -31.61 10.13 -0.39
N HIS A 674 -31.45 10.22 -1.71
CA HIS A 674 -31.01 9.13 -2.57
C HIS A 674 -29.66 8.52 -2.16
N ASP A 675 -28.63 9.36 -1.97
CA ASP A 675 -27.28 8.91 -1.60
C ASP A 675 -27.24 8.32 -0.19
N PHE A 676 -27.98 8.95 0.74
CA PHE A 676 -28.09 8.48 2.12
C PHE A 676 -28.75 7.09 2.20
N ILE A 677 -29.86 6.88 1.48
CA ILE A 677 -30.52 5.57 1.38
C ILE A 677 -29.57 4.56 0.73
N THR A 678 -28.96 4.91 -0.41
CA THR A 678 -28.07 4.03 -1.16
C THR A 678 -26.86 3.57 -0.32
N ARG A 679 -26.32 4.44 0.55
CA ARG A 679 -25.25 4.07 1.49
C ARG A 679 -25.76 3.26 2.69
N LEU A 680 -26.88 3.65 3.30
CA LEU A 680 -27.28 3.21 4.66
C LEU A 680 -28.51 2.29 4.74
N TRP A 681 -29.18 1.92 3.65
CA TRP A 681 -30.37 1.03 3.67
C TRP A 681 -30.15 -0.28 4.43
N ILE A 682 -28.91 -0.78 4.50
CA ILE A 682 -28.54 -1.99 5.23
C ILE A 682 -28.79 -1.88 6.75
N LEU A 683 -28.87 -0.66 7.30
CA LEU A 683 -29.24 -0.39 8.70
C LEU A 683 -30.74 -0.61 8.94
N ALA A 684 -31.58 -0.41 7.91
CA ALA A 684 -33.03 -0.61 7.97
C ALA A 684 -33.58 -1.35 6.72
N PRO A 685 -33.28 -2.65 6.53
CA PRO A 685 -33.68 -3.40 5.33
C PRO A 685 -35.20 -3.61 5.14
N GLU A 686 -36.03 -3.17 6.10
CA GLU A 686 -37.48 -3.11 5.92
C GLU A 686 -37.90 -2.03 4.90
N ILE A 687 -37.08 -0.98 4.71
CA ILE A 687 -37.39 0.13 3.79
C ILE A 687 -37.51 -0.38 2.35
N LEU A 688 -36.61 -1.27 1.91
CA LEU A 688 -36.67 -1.92 0.59
C LEU A 688 -37.91 -2.82 0.37
N ARG A 689 -38.79 -2.96 1.37
CA ARG A 689 -40.03 -3.76 1.29
C ARG A 689 -41.30 -2.91 1.27
N GLY A 690 -41.20 -1.59 1.39
CA GLY A 690 -42.34 -0.68 1.40
C GLY A 690 -42.14 0.48 0.42
N ASN A 691 -43.20 0.86 -0.28
CA ASN A 691 -43.22 2.09 -1.07
C ASN A 691 -43.32 3.28 -0.12
N PHE A 692 -42.18 3.70 0.42
CA PHE A 692 -42.03 4.96 1.16
C PHE A 692 -41.36 5.99 0.25
N ASP A 693 -41.68 7.27 0.48
CA ASP A 693 -40.93 8.36 -0.14
C ASP A 693 -39.46 8.37 0.34
N GLU A 694 -38.56 9.01 -0.40
CA GLU A 694 -37.14 9.05 -0.02
C GLU A 694 -36.97 9.79 1.33
N LYS A 695 -37.69 10.90 1.56
CA LYS A 695 -37.69 11.68 2.81
C LYS A 695 -38.16 10.85 4.02
N ASP A 696 -39.24 10.06 3.85
CA ASP A 696 -39.76 9.11 4.85
C ASP A 696 -38.81 7.93 5.11
N SER A 697 -38.15 7.44 4.06
CA SER A 697 -37.18 6.36 4.13
C SER A 697 -35.97 6.78 4.97
N CYS A 698 -35.41 7.95 4.66
CA CYS A 698 -34.34 8.59 5.43
C CYS A 698 -34.69 8.73 6.91
N LYS A 699 -35.88 9.25 7.21
CA LYS A 699 -36.37 9.40 8.59
C LYS A 699 -36.43 8.06 9.33
N LYS A 700 -36.92 6.99 8.70
CA LYS A 700 -37.00 5.65 9.31
C LYS A 700 -35.65 5.01 9.60
N ILE A 701 -34.61 5.29 8.80
CA ILE A 701 -33.22 4.88 9.12
C ILE A 701 -32.81 5.51 10.45
N LEU A 702 -33.01 6.82 10.60
CA LEU A 702 -32.59 7.60 11.77
C LEU A 702 -33.39 7.24 13.04
N GLU A 703 -34.71 7.08 12.91
CA GLU A 703 -35.60 6.64 14.01
C GLU A 703 -35.25 5.24 14.51
N LYS A 704 -35.01 4.27 13.61
CA LYS A 704 -34.61 2.90 14.00
C LYS A 704 -33.25 2.85 14.71
N ILE A 705 -32.40 3.82 14.44
CA ILE A 705 -31.07 3.98 15.03
C ILE A 705 -31.15 4.69 16.39
N GLY A 706 -32.21 5.47 16.64
CA GLY A 706 -32.37 6.29 17.83
C GLY A 706 -31.50 7.55 17.81
N LEU A 707 -31.11 8.03 16.62
CA LEU A 707 -30.33 9.26 16.49
C LEU A 707 -31.19 10.48 16.88
N THR A 708 -30.62 11.46 17.57
CA THR A 708 -31.32 12.67 18.01
C THR A 708 -30.64 13.94 17.50
N GLY A 709 -31.38 15.04 17.41
CA GLY A 709 -30.82 16.36 17.06
C GLY A 709 -30.30 16.51 15.63
N TYR A 710 -30.72 15.65 14.70
CA TYR A 710 -30.60 15.85 13.25
C TYR A 710 -31.73 16.77 12.72
N GLN A 711 -31.61 17.25 11.49
CA GLN A 711 -32.68 17.91 10.73
C GLN A 711 -32.91 17.25 9.37
N ILE A 712 -34.10 17.44 8.80
CA ILE A 712 -34.46 16.96 7.45
C ILE A 712 -35.00 18.16 6.66
N GLY A 713 -34.31 18.54 5.59
CA GLY A 713 -34.71 19.61 4.67
C GLY A 713 -35.69 19.13 3.59
N GLU A 714 -35.74 19.80 2.45
CA GLU A 714 -36.62 19.43 1.32
C GLU A 714 -35.98 18.48 0.31
N THR A 715 -34.64 18.45 0.20
CA THR A 715 -33.90 17.51 -0.66
C THR A 715 -32.76 16.79 0.06
N LYS A 716 -32.31 17.31 1.21
CA LYS A 716 -31.18 16.80 2.00
C LYS A 716 -31.53 16.48 3.46
N ILE A 717 -30.80 15.52 4.05
CA ILE A 717 -30.69 15.35 5.50
C ILE A 717 -29.53 16.22 6.01
N PHE A 718 -29.67 16.79 7.20
CA PHE A 718 -28.67 17.58 7.90
C PHE A 718 -28.30 16.92 9.24
N LEU A 719 -27.04 16.49 9.38
CA LEU A 719 -26.51 15.80 10.55
C LEU A 719 -25.52 16.69 11.30
N ARG A 720 -25.47 16.53 12.63
CA ARG A 720 -24.44 17.16 13.47
C ARG A 720 -23.11 16.42 13.35
N ALA A 721 -22.04 17.09 13.77
CA ALA A 721 -20.70 16.51 13.83
C ALA A 721 -20.69 15.14 14.53
N GLY A 722 -19.86 14.22 14.03
CA GLY A 722 -19.75 12.84 14.55
C GLY A 722 -20.89 11.89 14.20
N GLN A 723 -22.13 12.37 13.98
CA GLN A 723 -23.30 11.49 13.79
C GLN A 723 -23.16 10.54 12.58
N MET A 724 -22.63 11.02 11.45
CA MET A 724 -22.40 10.16 10.29
C MET A 724 -21.37 9.06 10.56
N SER A 725 -20.37 9.33 11.41
CA SER A 725 -19.39 8.31 11.84
C SER A 725 -20.05 7.23 12.70
N GLU A 726 -21.04 7.58 13.52
CA GLU A 726 -21.84 6.61 14.27
C GLU A 726 -22.70 5.72 13.34
N LEU A 727 -23.32 6.31 12.31
CA LEU A 727 -24.08 5.58 11.28
C LEU A 727 -23.20 4.58 10.53
N ASP A 728 -22.01 5.00 10.08
CA ASP A 728 -21.07 4.11 9.39
C ASP A 728 -20.40 3.08 10.33
N ALA A 729 -20.17 3.40 11.61
CA ALA A 729 -19.70 2.42 12.59
C ALA A 729 -20.73 1.30 12.82
N ARG A 730 -22.01 1.65 12.98
CA ARG A 730 -23.12 0.68 13.06
C ARG A 730 -23.21 -0.17 11.77
N ARG A 731 -22.98 0.43 10.60
CA ARG A 731 -22.94 -0.25 9.28
C ARG A 731 -21.76 -1.21 9.17
N ALA A 732 -20.57 -0.81 9.61
CA ALA A 732 -19.37 -1.65 9.62
C ALA A 732 -19.55 -2.88 10.53
N LEU A 733 -20.20 -2.74 11.69
CA LEU A 733 -20.52 -3.85 12.59
C LEU A 733 -21.48 -4.87 11.95
N LEU A 734 -22.52 -4.41 11.23
CA LEU A 734 -23.44 -5.29 10.50
C LEU A 734 -22.75 -5.99 9.31
N LEU A 735 -21.87 -5.29 8.59
CA LEU A 735 -21.08 -5.88 7.51
C LEU A 735 -20.06 -6.92 8.02
N GLY A 736 -19.34 -6.60 9.10
CA GLY A 736 -18.34 -7.50 9.70
C GLY A 736 -18.95 -8.77 10.31
N SER A 737 -20.10 -8.66 10.98
CA SER A 737 -20.85 -9.81 11.48
C SER A 737 -21.42 -10.68 10.34
N SER A 738 -21.97 -10.06 9.30
CA SER A 738 -22.43 -10.76 8.08
C SER A 738 -21.29 -11.49 7.37
N ALA A 739 -20.15 -10.83 7.17
CA ALA A 739 -18.94 -11.43 6.60
C ALA A 739 -18.45 -12.62 7.44
N THR A 740 -18.51 -12.52 8.78
CA THR A 740 -18.15 -13.60 9.70
C THR A 740 -19.03 -14.84 9.51
N VAL A 741 -20.34 -14.68 9.30
CA VAL A 741 -21.26 -15.79 8.99
C VAL A 741 -20.92 -16.46 7.66
N ILE A 742 -20.66 -15.67 6.61
CA ILE A 742 -20.27 -16.18 5.29
C ILE A 742 -18.93 -16.94 5.38
N GLN A 743 -17.92 -16.35 6.01
CA GLN A 743 -16.61 -16.97 6.22
C GLN A 743 -16.71 -18.26 7.04
N LYS A 744 -17.51 -18.29 8.12
CA LYS A 744 -17.76 -19.49 8.93
C LYS A 744 -18.31 -20.62 8.06
N ASN A 745 -19.38 -20.35 7.31
CA ASN A 745 -20.02 -21.35 6.45
C ASN A 745 -19.10 -21.85 5.32
N ALA A 746 -18.31 -20.95 4.71
CA ALA A 746 -17.30 -21.31 3.71
C ALA A 746 -16.18 -22.19 4.31
N LYS A 747 -15.60 -21.78 5.44
CA LYS A 747 -14.58 -22.55 6.18
C LYS A 747 -15.11 -23.94 6.56
N THR A 748 -16.32 -24.03 7.11
CA THR A 748 -16.98 -25.32 7.43
C THR A 748 -17.19 -26.19 6.19
N ARG A 749 -17.62 -25.63 5.05
CA ARG A 749 -17.81 -26.37 3.79
C ARG A 749 -16.48 -26.93 3.26
N CYS A 750 -15.42 -26.12 3.26
CA CYS A 750 -14.08 -26.53 2.83
C CYS A 750 -13.51 -27.62 3.74
N SER A 751 -13.47 -27.40 5.06
CA SER A 751 -12.96 -28.39 6.02
C SER A 751 -13.75 -29.70 5.99
N ARG A 752 -15.09 -29.65 5.80
CA ARG A 752 -15.92 -30.86 5.66
C ARG A 752 -15.60 -31.63 4.38
N LYS A 753 -15.31 -30.95 3.26
CA LYS A 753 -14.86 -31.62 2.02
C LYS A 753 -13.54 -32.34 2.26
N THR A 754 -12.53 -31.62 2.76
CA THR A 754 -11.19 -32.17 3.04
C THR A 754 -11.24 -33.36 4.00
N TYR A 755 -12.05 -33.28 5.06
CA TYR A 755 -12.27 -34.41 5.99
C TYR A 755 -12.91 -35.62 5.32
N ILE A 756 -13.94 -35.43 4.49
CA ILE A 756 -14.62 -36.51 3.77
C ILE A 756 -13.64 -37.21 2.81
N ASP A 757 -12.84 -36.45 2.07
CA ASP A 757 -11.91 -37.01 1.11
C ASP A 757 -10.71 -37.71 1.79
N LEU A 758 -10.17 -37.14 2.88
CA LEU A 758 -9.19 -37.80 3.74
C LEU A 758 -9.74 -39.12 4.32
N ARG A 759 -10.99 -39.13 4.81
CA ARG A 759 -11.65 -40.34 5.33
C ARG A 759 -11.78 -41.42 4.26
N LYS A 760 -12.13 -41.08 3.01
CA LYS A 760 -12.15 -42.04 1.88
C LYS A 760 -10.76 -42.65 1.66
N CYS A 761 -9.72 -41.83 1.60
CA CYS A 761 -8.34 -42.29 1.41
C CYS A 761 -7.88 -43.22 2.54
N SER A 762 -8.18 -42.90 3.81
CA SER A 762 -7.85 -43.76 4.95
C SER A 762 -8.59 -45.10 4.91
N VAL A 763 -9.89 -45.12 4.57
CA VAL A 763 -10.67 -46.36 4.43
C VAL A 763 -10.16 -47.22 3.26
N PHE A 764 -9.79 -46.60 2.15
CA PHE A 764 -9.19 -47.27 1.00
C PHE A 764 -7.84 -47.92 1.36
N LEU A 765 -6.94 -47.18 2.02
CA LEU A 765 -5.66 -47.70 2.49
C LEU A 765 -5.84 -48.85 3.50
N GLN A 766 -6.77 -48.72 4.45
CA GLN A 766 -7.13 -49.79 5.39
C GLN A 766 -7.65 -51.04 4.67
N SER A 767 -8.40 -50.90 3.58
CA SER A 767 -8.87 -52.04 2.78
C SER A 767 -7.73 -52.77 2.08
N ILE A 768 -6.73 -52.04 1.55
CA ILE A 768 -5.51 -52.60 0.95
C ILE A 768 -4.72 -53.37 2.01
N CYS A 769 -4.46 -52.77 3.19
CA CYS A 769 -3.72 -53.41 4.27
C CYS A 769 -4.41 -54.69 4.78
N ARG A 770 -5.75 -54.68 4.93
CA ARG A 770 -6.54 -55.86 5.30
C ARG A 770 -6.47 -56.95 4.22
N GLY A 771 -6.61 -56.57 2.95
CA GLY A 771 -6.48 -57.50 1.81
C GLY A 771 -5.09 -58.12 1.70
N GLU A 772 -4.04 -57.35 1.99
CA GLU A 772 -2.66 -57.83 1.99
C GLU A 772 -2.35 -58.79 3.15
N LEU A 773 -2.85 -58.50 4.36
CA LEU A 773 -2.80 -59.45 5.48
C LEU A 773 -3.52 -60.77 5.13
N ALA A 774 -4.71 -60.70 4.52
CA ALA A 774 -5.45 -61.88 4.07
C ALA A 774 -4.68 -62.68 3.00
N ARG A 775 -4.06 -62.01 2.02
CA ARG A 775 -3.18 -62.66 1.03
C ARG A 775 -1.99 -63.36 1.69
N ARG A 776 -1.30 -62.70 2.62
CA ARG A 776 -0.15 -63.29 3.35
C ARG A 776 -0.55 -64.52 4.16
N LEU A 777 -1.68 -64.46 4.87
CA LEU A 777 -2.25 -65.62 5.59
C LEU A 777 -2.59 -66.77 4.62
N TYR A 778 -3.28 -66.49 3.52
CA TYR A 778 -3.60 -67.50 2.50
C TYR A 778 -2.34 -68.13 1.88
N HIS A 779 -1.33 -67.33 1.56
CA HIS A 779 -0.04 -67.83 1.08
C HIS A 779 0.65 -68.71 2.14
N HIS A 780 0.67 -68.30 3.40
CA HIS A 780 1.25 -69.11 4.50
C HIS A 780 0.54 -70.46 4.66
N MET A 781 -0.80 -70.49 4.64
CA MET A 781 -1.59 -71.73 4.69
C MET A 781 -1.36 -72.60 3.45
N LYS A 782 -1.32 -72.02 2.25
CA LYS A 782 -1.09 -72.73 0.99
C LYS A 782 0.31 -73.33 0.90
N TYR A 783 1.35 -72.56 1.23
CA TYR A 783 2.75 -73.01 1.19
C TYR A 783 3.11 -73.96 2.32
N ARG A 784 2.60 -73.78 3.56
CA ARG A 784 2.90 -74.71 4.66
C ARG A 784 1.94 -75.90 4.70
N GLN A 785 0.63 -75.69 4.80
CA GLN A 785 -0.31 -76.81 5.00
C GLN A 785 -0.57 -77.57 3.70
N VAL A 786 -0.99 -76.89 2.62
CA VAL A 786 -1.38 -77.60 1.38
C VAL A 786 -0.17 -78.27 0.69
N ALA A 787 1.00 -77.63 0.69
CA ALA A 787 2.21 -78.26 0.14
C ALA A 787 2.69 -79.44 1.01
N ALA A 788 2.77 -79.28 2.35
CA ALA A 788 3.18 -80.39 3.22
C ALA A 788 2.20 -81.57 3.12
N VAL A 789 0.88 -81.34 3.11
CA VAL A 789 -0.12 -82.41 2.92
C VAL A 789 0.01 -83.08 1.55
N ARG A 790 0.34 -82.34 0.47
CA ARG A 790 0.62 -82.93 -0.85
C ARG A 790 1.88 -83.81 -0.83
N ILE A 791 2.97 -83.34 -0.22
CA ILE A 791 4.23 -84.09 -0.08
C ILE A 791 4.01 -85.35 0.77
N GLN A 792 3.41 -85.21 1.95
CA GLN A 792 3.05 -86.32 2.84
C GLN A 792 2.11 -87.32 2.17
N LYS A 793 1.08 -86.87 1.43
CA LYS A 793 0.18 -87.74 0.67
C LYS A 793 0.94 -88.55 -0.39
N GLN A 794 1.82 -87.92 -1.16
CA GLN A 794 2.58 -88.61 -2.19
C GLN A 794 3.62 -89.58 -1.59
N MET A 795 4.30 -89.20 -0.49
CA MET A 795 5.25 -90.06 0.23
C MET A 795 4.57 -91.28 0.88
N ARG A 796 3.41 -91.08 1.53
CA ARG A 796 2.59 -92.19 2.06
C ARG A 796 2.12 -93.12 0.92
N ARG A 797 1.73 -92.55 -0.23
CA ARG A 797 1.33 -93.31 -1.42
C ARG A 797 2.48 -94.13 -2.01
N THR A 798 3.70 -93.59 -2.10
CA THR A 798 4.85 -94.34 -2.64
C THR A 798 5.30 -95.45 -1.69
N LEU A 799 5.34 -95.19 -0.38
CA LEU A 799 5.64 -96.21 0.64
C LEU A 799 4.62 -97.37 0.61
N ALA A 800 3.32 -97.07 0.70
CA ALA A 800 2.27 -98.08 0.66
C ALA A 800 2.23 -98.82 -0.69
N ARG A 801 2.51 -98.14 -1.81
CA ARG A 801 2.62 -98.79 -3.13
C ARG A 801 3.84 -99.70 -3.22
N LYS A 802 4.99 -99.35 -2.63
CA LYS A 802 6.18 -100.22 -2.59
C LYS A 802 5.85 -101.50 -1.82
N GLN A 803 5.35 -101.38 -0.59
CA GLN A 803 4.94 -102.51 0.25
C GLN A 803 3.90 -103.40 -0.45
N TYR A 804 2.87 -102.82 -1.08
CA TYR A 804 1.86 -103.60 -1.80
C TYR A 804 2.43 -104.30 -3.05
N VAL A 805 3.33 -103.66 -3.81
CA VAL A 805 3.98 -104.28 -4.98
C VAL A 805 4.89 -105.42 -4.55
N GLU A 806 5.61 -105.28 -3.44
CA GLU A 806 6.48 -106.28 -2.83
C GLU A 806 5.67 -107.49 -2.34
N ILE A 807 4.60 -107.27 -1.58
CA ILE A 807 3.64 -108.33 -1.18
C ILE A 807 3.00 -108.99 -2.40
N LYS A 808 2.60 -108.21 -3.42
CA LYS A 808 2.02 -108.75 -4.66
C LYS A 808 3.03 -109.58 -5.46
N PHE A 809 4.31 -109.19 -5.47
CA PHE A 809 5.37 -109.96 -6.11
C PHE A 809 5.56 -111.31 -5.40
N CYS A 810 5.71 -111.30 -4.08
CA CYS A 810 5.78 -112.53 -3.28
C CYS A 810 4.54 -113.42 -3.44
N ALA A 811 3.34 -112.85 -3.42
CA ALA A 811 2.08 -113.57 -3.65
C ALA A 811 1.98 -114.14 -5.07
N ASN A 812 2.47 -113.42 -6.09
CA ASN A 812 2.55 -113.92 -7.46
C ASN A 812 3.54 -115.08 -7.59
N VAL A 813 4.73 -114.98 -6.98
CA VAL A 813 5.75 -116.06 -6.95
C VAL A 813 5.22 -117.30 -6.23
N LEU A 814 4.52 -117.12 -5.11
CA LEU A 814 3.82 -118.21 -4.43
C LEU A 814 2.69 -118.79 -5.31
N GLN A 815 1.90 -117.97 -6.00
CA GLN A 815 0.85 -118.47 -6.90
C GLN A 815 1.41 -119.19 -8.13
N THR A 816 2.51 -118.74 -8.74
CA THR A 816 3.15 -119.48 -9.84
C THR A 816 3.74 -120.79 -9.34
N GLY A 817 4.37 -120.81 -8.16
CA GLY A 817 4.80 -122.02 -7.47
C GLY A 817 3.66 -123.01 -7.21
N PHE A 818 2.56 -122.56 -6.60
CA PHE A 818 1.38 -123.40 -6.34
C PHE A 818 0.68 -123.85 -7.63
N ARG A 819 0.60 -123.02 -8.68
CA ARG A 819 0.03 -123.42 -9.98
C ARG A 819 0.92 -124.44 -10.70
N ALA A 820 2.24 -124.27 -10.65
CA ALA A 820 3.18 -125.26 -11.17
C ALA A 820 3.10 -126.57 -10.38
N MET A 821 3.01 -126.52 -9.05
CA MET A 821 2.82 -127.71 -8.20
C MET A 821 1.48 -128.40 -8.50
N ALA A 822 0.39 -127.65 -8.65
CA ALA A 822 -0.93 -128.19 -9.01
C ALA A 822 -0.92 -128.82 -10.41
N ALA A 823 -0.30 -128.18 -11.41
CA ALA A 823 -0.12 -128.73 -12.75
C ALA A 823 0.74 -130.00 -12.73
N CYS A 824 1.85 -130.01 -11.98
CA CYS A 824 2.69 -131.20 -11.77
C CYS A 824 1.95 -132.33 -11.06
N ASN A 825 1.08 -132.03 -10.09
CA ASN A 825 0.27 -133.03 -9.41
C ASN A 825 -0.87 -133.56 -10.31
N GLN A 826 -1.50 -132.71 -11.11
CA GLN A 826 -2.50 -133.12 -12.11
C GLN A 826 -1.85 -133.94 -13.24
N PHE A 827 -0.63 -133.60 -13.66
CA PHE A 827 0.18 -134.39 -14.59
C PHE A 827 0.60 -135.73 -13.99
N ARG A 828 1.03 -135.77 -12.72
CA ARG A 828 1.29 -137.03 -11.98
C ARG A 828 0.04 -137.90 -11.93
N TYR A 829 -1.13 -137.33 -11.61
CA TYR A 829 -2.40 -138.04 -11.60
C TYR A 829 -2.77 -138.59 -12.99
N LYS A 830 -2.70 -137.76 -14.05
CA LYS A 830 -2.90 -138.21 -15.45
C LYS A 830 -1.90 -139.28 -15.88
N LYS A 831 -0.62 -139.17 -15.49
CA LYS A 831 0.42 -140.18 -15.75
C LYS A 831 0.16 -141.49 -14.99
N GLN A 832 -0.44 -141.42 -13.80
CA GLN A 832 -0.79 -142.58 -12.98
C GLN A 832 -2.07 -143.27 -13.47
N THR A 833 -3.10 -142.53 -13.90
CA THR A 833 -4.29 -143.10 -14.53
C THR A 833 -3.98 -143.65 -15.92
N TYR A 834 -3.17 -142.98 -16.73
CA TYR A 834 -2.65 -143.52 -17.99
C TYR A 834 -1.90 -144.82 -17.75
N ARG A 835 -0.94 -144.86 -16.81
CA ARG A 835 -0.23 -146.11 -16.44
C ARG A 835 -1.17 -147.23 -15.97
N LYS A 836 -2.25 -146.92 -15.24
CA LYS A 836 -3.28 -147.93 -14.88
C LYS A 836 -4.05 -148.43 -16.11
N GLN A 837 -4.40 -147.56 -17.05
CA GLN A 837 -5.03 -147.95 -18.32
C GLN A 837 -4.08 -148.76 -19.22
N THR A 838 -2.79 -148.37 -19.33
CA THR A 838 -1.79 -149.17 -20.04
C THR A 838 -1.63 -150.54 -19.39
N SER A 839 -1.50 -150.62 -18.06
CA SER A 839 -1.40 -151.88 -17.33
C SER A 839 -2.63 -152.77 -17.55
N ALA A 840 -3.84 -152.21 -17.48
CA ALA A 840 -5.08 -152.95 -17.77
C ALA A 840 -5.11 -153.44 -19.24
N SER A 841 -4.66 -152.61 -20.19
CA SER A 841 -4.51 -153.01 -21.59
C SER A 841 -3.50 -154.15 -21.76
N THR A 842 -2.34 -154.09 -21.10
CA THR A 842 -1.34 -155.17 -21.10
C THR A 842 -1.87 -156.45 -20.45
N THR A 843 -2.69 -156.36 -19.39
CA THR A 843 -3.36 -157.51 -18.78
C THR A 843 -4.43 -158.12 -19.69
N ILE A 844 -5.21 -157.30 -20.41
CA ILE A 844 -6.18 -157.79 -21.41
C ILE A 844 -5.44 -158.43 -22.59
N GLN A 845 -4.35 -157.83 -23.06
CA GLN A 845 -3.49 -158.38 -24.11
C GLN A 845 -2.79 -159.68 -23.67
N SER A 846 -2.38 -159.82 -22.41
CA SER A 846 -1.79 -161.06 -21.91
C SER A 846 -2.84 -162.16 -21.71
N TYR A 847 -4.07 -161.82 -21.27
CA TYR A 847 -5.20 -162.75 -21.28
C TYR A 847 -5.61 -163.17 -22.70
N TRP A 848 -5.60 -162.27 -23.67
CA TRP A 848 -5.88 -162.60 -25.08
C TRP A 848 -4.76 -163.46 -25.69
N ARG A 849 -3.49 -163.15 -25.43
CA ARG A 849 -2.35 -163.99 -25.84
C ARG A 849 -2.41 -165.37 -25.19
N ARG A 850 -2.79 -165.47 -23.91
CA ARG A 850 -3.06 -166.74 -23.21
C ARG A 850 -4.22 -167.48 -23.88
N HIS A 851 -5.33 -166.82 -24.18
CA HIS A 851 -6.48 -167.43 -24.85
C HIS A 851 -6.11 -167.92 -26.26
N LYS A 852 -5.32 -167.15 -27.01
CA LYS A 852 -4.80 -167.58 -28.32
C LYS A 852 -3.93 -168.84 -28.16
N ALA A 853 -2.92 -168.82 -27.30
CA ALA A 853 -2.08 -169.99 -27.04
C ALA A 853 -2.87 -171.22 -26.54
N LEU A 854 -3.97 -171.01 -25.79
CA LEU A 854 -4.85 -172.08 -25.31
C LEU A 854 -5.77 -172.61 -26.43
N VAL A 855 -6.20 -171.77 -27.37
CA VAL A 855 -6.89 -172.19 -28.61
C VAL A 855 -5.93 -172.92 -29.55
N ASP A 856 -4.72 -172.42 -29.73
CA ASP A 856 -3.67 -173.07 -30.53
C ASP A 856 -3.31 -174.44 -29.92
N TYR A 857 -3.20 -174.54 -28.58
CA TYR A 857 -3.07 -175.81 -27.85
C TYR A 857 -4.30 -176.73 -27.97
N GLN A 858 -5.53 -176.20 -27.94
CA GLN A 858 -6.74 -177.00 -28.15
C GLN A 858 -6.86 -177.50 -29.59
N ASN A 859 -6.38 -176.73 -30.57
CA ASN A 859 -6.31 -177.13 -31.97
C ASN A 859 -5.23 -178.21 -32.16
N LEU A 860 -4.03 -178.03 -31.59
CA LEU A 860 -3.00 -179.08 -31.51
C LEU A 860 -3.54 -180.36 -30.85
N LYS A 861 -4.27 -180.23 -29.74
CA LYS A 861 -4.89 -181.38 -29.06
C LYS A 861 -5.97 -182.05 -29.92
N LYS A 862 -6.74 -181.30 -30.70
CA LYS A 862 -7.69 -181.85 -31.68
C LYS A 862 -6.98 -182.57 -32.83
N THR A 863 -5.89 -182.02 -33.38
CA THR A 863 -5.12 -182.71 -34.44
C THR A 863 -4.44 -183.98 -33.91
N SER A 864 -3.87 -183.95 -32.70
CA SER A 864 -3.31 -185.16 -32.08
C SER A 864 -4.36 -186.24 -31.79
N ILE A 865 -5.57 -185.86 -31.36
CA ILE A 865 -6.67 -186.81 -31.15
C ILE A 865 -7.14 -187.43 -32.49
N ILE A 866 -7.15 -186.66 -33.59
CA ILE A 866 -7.47 -187.18 -34.92
C ILE A 866 -6.38 -188.16 -35.40
N GLN A 867 -5.10 -187.86 -35.16
CA GLN A 867 -3.97 -188.69 -35.60
C GLN A 867 -3.75 -189.98 -34.80
N GLN A 868 -4.30 -190.14 -33.60
CA GLN A 868 -4.20 -191.41 -32.85
C GLN A 868 -5.30 -192.43 -33.18
N SER A 869 -6.25 -192.09 -34.05
CA SER A 869 -7.16 -193.06 -34.71
C SER A 869 -6.74 -193.44 -36.14
N SER A 870 -5.66 -192.84 -36.67
CA SER A 870 -4.84 -193.44 -37.73
C SER A 870 -3.72 -194.25 -37.07
N SER A 871 -3.79 -195.57 -37.16
CA SER A 871 -3.05 -196.48 -36.28
C SER A 871 -1.58 -196.74 -36.69
N SER A 872 -0.69 -196.58 -35.71
CA SER A 872 0.51 -197.41 -35.46
C SER A 872 1.44 -197.78 -36.61
N CYS A 873 2.50 -196.99 -36.84
CA CYS A 873 3.87 -197.41 -36.53
C CYS A 873 4.89 -196.23 -36.52
N ASP A 874 6.06 -196.47 -35.90
CA ASP A 874 7.39 -195.88 -36.17
C ASP A 874 7.75 -194.39 -35.88
N THR A 875 8.32 -194.17 -34.67
CA THR A 875 9.61 -193.50 -34.33
C THR A 875 9.95 -191.99 -34.54
N GLN A 876 10.38 -191.34 -33.42
CA GLN A 876 11.51 -190.36 -33.24
C GLN A 876 11.44 -188.91 -33.85
N GLU A 877 12.21 -187.84 -33.53
CA GLU A 877 13.00 -187.25 -32.38
C GLU A 877 13.50 -185.81 -32.81
N GLU A 878 14.11 -184.85 -32.07
CA GLU A 878 14.07 -184.32 -30.66
C GLU A 878 14.82 -182.93 -30.59
N LYS A 879 14.82 -182.22 -29.43
CA LYS A 879 15.83 -181.19 -28.94
C LYS A 879 16.00 -179.82 -29.66
N VAL A 880 16.81 -178.83 -29.20
CA VAL A 880 16.92 -178.07 -27.90
C VAL A 880 18.02 -176.96 -27.97
N SER A 881 17.94 -175.87 -27.16
CA SER A 881 19.03 -174.88 -26.78
C SER A 881 19.64 -173.93 -27.86
N GLU A 882 20.44 -172.86 -27.63
CA GLU A 882 20.64 -171.81 -26.56
C GLU A 882 21.56 -170.65 -27.08
N THR A 883 21.81 -169.60 -26.26
CA THR A 883 23.03 -168.70 -26.14
C THR A 883 22.85 -167.13 -26.21
N PRO A 884 23.71 -166.29 -25.54
CA PRO A 884 23.36 -164.92 -25.06
C PRO A 884 24.46 -163.79 -25.23
N LEU A 885 24.44 -162.71 -24.39
CA LEU A 885 25.46 -161.64 -24.09
C LEU A 885 25.45 -160.34 -25.00
N GLN A 886 25.93 -159.11 -24.65
CA GLN A 886 26.32 -158.38 -23.40
C GLN A 886 26.54 -156.83 -23.60
N ASN A 887 26.58 -156.03 -22.50
CA ASN A 887 27.37 -154.79 -22.16
C ASN A 887 27.45 -153.53 -23.12
N GLU A 888 28.02 -152.33 -22.85
CA GLU A 888 28.24 -151.39 -21.68
C GLU A 888 28.66 -149.95 -22.17
N SER A 889 29.32 -149.09 -21.35
CA SER A 889 29.91 -147.74 -21.63
C SER A 889 31.29 -147.59 -20.89
N PRO A 890 32.05 -146.44 -20.74
CA PRO A 890 31.71 -145.00 -20.59
C PRO A 890 32.51 -144.08 -21.60
N SER A 891 33.20 -142.92 -21.37
CA SER A 891 33.62 -142.09 -20.20
C SER A 891 34.02 -140.61 -20.53
N MET A 892 34.33 -139.86 -19.45
CA MET A 892 34.73 -138.44 -19.19
C MET A 892 36.04 -137.85 -19.77
N GLU A 893 36.09 -136.48 -19.77
CA GLU A 893 37.08 -135.50 -19.20
C GLU A 893 36.31 -134.14 -19.02
N GLU A 894 36.63 -133.06 -18.25
CA GLU A 894 37.82 -132.37 -17.67
C GLU A 894 38.61 -131.45 -18.64
N SER A 895 39.13 -130.24 -18.31
CA SER A 895 39.17 -129.35 -17.10
C SER A 895 39.32 -127.85 -17.55
N SER A 896 39.60 -126.74 -16.81
CA SER A 896 39.93 -126.42 -15.40
C SER A 896 39.53 -124.96 -14.97
N TYR A 897 40.46 -123.97 -14.86
CA TYR A 897 40.35 -122.64 -14.17
C TYR A 897 41.23 -121.54 -14.83
N PRO A 898 40.99 -120.19 -14.69
CA PRO A 898 40.86 -119.43 -13.43
C PRO A 898 39.81 -118.28 -13.37
N VAL A 899 39.86 -117.50 -12.27
CA VAL A 899 38.91 -116.46 -11.82
C VAL A 899 39.39 -115.04 -12.19
N HIS A 900 38.48 -114.06 -12.30
CA HIS A 900 38.80 -112.62 -12.33
C HIS A 900 37.77 -111.75 -11.56
N GLU A 901 38.21 -110.57 -11.11
CA GLU A 901 37.45 -109.60 -10.28
C GLU A 901 36.83 -108.43 -11.10
N GLU A 902 36.30 -107.42 -10.39
CA GLU A 902 35.49 -106.30 -10.90
C GLU A 902 36.28 -105.22 -11.70
N SER A 903 35.64 -104.54 -12.67
CA SER A 903 35.40 -103.07 -12.67
C SER A 903 35.20 -102.39 -14.06
N SER A 904 34.30 -101.39 -14.11
CA SER A 904 34.23 -100.19 -15.00
C SER A 904 34.32 -100.21 -16.56
N ASN A 905 33.28 -99.65 -17.22
CA ASN A 905 33.25 -98.72 -18.39
C ASN A 905 34.00 -99.04 -19.73
N PRO A 906 33.81 -98.26 -20.84
CA PRO A 906 32.59 -97.76 -21.52
C PRO A 906 32.57 -98.20 -23.03
N VAL A 907 32.64 -97.28 -24.04
CA VAL A 907 32.90 -97.48 -25.52
C VAL A 907 31.71 -97.99 -26.40
N GLN A 908 31.48 -97.66 -27.70
CA GLN A 908 31.74 -96.53 -28.65
C GLN A 908 30.82 -96.67 -29.93
N GLU A 909 30.55 -95.57 -30.68
CA GLU A 909 30.20 -95.45 -32.14
C GLU A 909 29.06 -96.29 -32.83
N ASP A 910 28.55 -96.07 -34.07
CA ASP A 910 29.05 -95.29 -35.25
C ASP A 910 28.00 -94.72 -36.29
N GLU A 911 28.53 -94.09 -37.34
CA GLU A 911 28.11 -93.27 -38.51
C GLU A 911 26.88 -93.51 -39.47
N SER A 912 26.37 -92.37 -40.00
CA SER A 912 26.11 -91.99 -41.45
C SER A 912 24.79 -92.20 -42.26
N ILE A 913 24.66 -91.36 -43.32
CA ILE A 913 23.94 -91.46 -44.64
C ILE A 913 22.84 -90.41 -44.99
N GLU A 914 23.16 -89.59 -46.03
CA GLU A 914 22.41 -88.99 -47.18
C GLU A 914 20.86 -88.72 -47.18
N ALA A 915 20.29 -87.82 -48.01
CA ALA A 915 20.72 -86.61 -48.75
C ALA A 915 19.49 -85.97 -49.48
N ILE A 916 19.58 -84.72 -49.99
CA ILE A 916 19.03 -84.21 -51.28
C ILE A 916 19.25 -82.68 -51.44
N ARG A 917 19.84 -82.28 -52.59
CA ARG A 917 19.79 -81.03 -53.41
C ARG A 917 19.05 -79.77 -52.88
N ASP A 918 19.48 -78.53 -53.18
CA ASP A 918 20.61 -78.00 -53.97
C ASP A 918 20.87 -76.49 -53.70
N SER A 919 21.91 -75.91 -54.33
CA SER A 919 22.13 -74.47 -54.62
C SER A 919 22.79 -73.50 -53.59
N SER A 920 24.11 -73.36 -53.75
CA SER A 920 24.87 -72.08 -53.89
C SER A 920 25.06 -71.05 -52.74
N SER A 921 26.34 -70.96 -52.34
CA SER A 921 27.17 -69.75 -52.10
C SER A 921 27.20 -69.08 -50.69
N PRO A 922 28.39 -68.63 -50.19
CA PRO A 922 28.59 -68.30 -48.78
C PRO A 922 28.91 -66.80 -48.55
N LEU A 923 28.07 -65.89 -49.05
CA LEU A 923 28.33 -64.43 -49.07
C LEU A 923 27.20 -63.59 -48.41
N LYS A 924 26.61 -64.09 -47.31
CA LYS A 924 25.48 -63.40 -46.63
C LYS A 924 25.54 -63.34 -45.10
N ASP A 925 26.60 -63.82 -44.47
CA ASP A 925 26.70 -63.85 -42.99
C ASP A 925 27.84 -62.98 -42.43
N THR A 926 28.86 -62.66 -43.23
CA THR A 926 29.89 -61.65 -42.91
C THR A 926 29.27 -60.30 -42.55
N ASP A 927 28.42 -59.80 -43.45
CA ASP A 927 27.82 -58.46 -43.38
C ASP A 927 26.89 -58.34 -42.18
N LYS A 928 26.16 -59.43 -41.85
CA LYS A 928 25.33 -59.51 -40.64
C LYS A 928 26.17 -59.50 -39.37
N ILE A 929 27.31 -60.19 -39.36
CA ILE A 929 28.23 -60.21 -38.22
C ILE A 929 28.84 -58.83 -37.99
N GLU A 930 29.21 -58.09 -39.04
CA GLU A 930 29.68 -56.71 -38.90
C GLU A 930 28.58 -55.76 -38.41
N VAL A 931 27.36 -55.83 -38.97
CA VAL A 931 26.21 -55.02 -38.50
C VAL A 931 25.91 -55.29 -37.02
N LEU A 932 25.87 -56.56 -36.61
CA LEU A 932 25.66 -56.94 -35.20
C LEU A 932 26.83 -56.51 -34.30
N ALA A 933 28.08 -56.55 -34.79
CA ALA A 933 29.24 -56.06 -34.04
C ALA A 933 29.19 -54.54 -33.82
N VAL A 934 28.76 -53.77 -34.82
CA VAL A 934 28.53 -52.32 -34.72
C VAL A 934 27.37 -52.02 -33.77
N GLU A 935 26.27 -52.77 -33.84
CA GLU A 935 25.13 -52.58 -32.94
C GLU A 935 25.48 -52.91 -31.49
N ILE A 936 26.20 -54.00 -31.22
CA ILE A 936 26.73 -54.33 -29.88
C ILE A 936 27.68 -53.24 -29.37
N LYS A 937 28.50 -52.64 -30.24
CA LYS A 937 29.39 -51.52 -29.88
C LYS A 937 28.60 -50.26 -29.50
N ASN A 938 27.56 -49.92 -30.26
CA ASN A 938 26.64 -48.82 -29.95
C ASN A 938 25.83 -49.06 -28.67
N LEU A 939 25.36 -50.29 -28.43
CA LEU A 939 24.66 -50.66 -27.19
C LEU A 939 25.59 -50.58 -25.96
N LYS A 940 26.86 -50.96 -26.08
CA LYS A 940 27.85 -50.76 -25.01
C LYS A 940 28.09 -49.28 -24.68
N VAL A 941 28.14 -48.40 -25.69
CA VAL A 941 28.26 -46.94 -25.48
C VAL A 941 27.01 -46.38 -24.78
N LYS A 942 25.80 -46.76 -25.22
CA LYS A 942 24.55 -46.36 -24.57
C LYS A 942 24.45 -46.85 -23.11
N LEU A 943 24.88 -48.09 -22.84
CA LEU A 943 24.92 -48.65 -21.49
C LEU A 943 25.92 -47.91 -20.58
N HIS A 944 27.05 -47.45 -21.12
CA HIS A 944 28.01 -46.64 -20.36
C HIS A 944 27.46 -45.25 -20.05
N ALA A 945 26.80 -44.61 -21.01
CA ALA A 945 26.17 -43.29 -20.83
C ALA A 945 25.06 -43.32 -19.77
N GLU A 946 24.15 -44.30 -19.81
CA GLU A 946 23.10 -44.43 -18.79
C GLU A 946 23.65 -44.84 -17.42
N LYS A 947 24.77 -45.56 -17.33
CA LYS A 947 25.47 -45.77 -16.06
C LYS A 947 26.01 -44.47 -15.47
N GLN A 948 26.78 -43.70 -16.23
CA GLN A 948 27.31 -42.41 -15.77
C GLN A 948 26.19 -41.45 -15.35
N ARG A 949 25.07 -41.47 -16.08
CA ARG A 949 23.86 -40.70 -15.76
C ARG A 949 23.18 -41.18 -14.46
N GLY A 950 23.16 -42.49 -14.21
CA GLY A 950 22.73 -43.07 -12.93
C GLY A 950 23.60 -42.61 -11.77
N ASP A 951 24.93 -42.73 -11.91
CA ASP A 951 25.91 -42.28 -10.92
C ASP A 951 25.76 -40.77 -10.61
N GLU A 952 25.45 -39.96 -11.62
CA GLU A 952 25.21 -38.51 -11.47
C GLU A 952 23.88 -38.21 -10.75
N TYR A 953 22.82 -38.99 -10.99
CA TYR A 953 21.57 -38.87 -10.23
C TYR A 953 21.72 -39.32 -8.77
N GLU A 954 22.51 -40.37 -8.48
CA GLU A 954 22.80 -40.77 -7.09
C GLU A 954 23.57 -39.69 -6.33
N ARG A 955 24.55 -39.03 -6.95
CA ARG A 955 25.24 -37.87 -6.32
C ARG A 955 24.28 -36.73 -6.01
N LYS A 956 23.47 -36.31 -6.99
CA LYS A 956 22.49 -35.22 -6.80
C LYS A 956 21.43 -35.57 -5.74
N TYR A 957 21.08 -36.85 -5.60
CA TYR A 957 20.22 -37.32 -4.53
C TYR A 957 20.90 -37.25 -3.15
N ALA A 958 22.17 -37.63 -3.04
CA ALA A 958 22.95 -37.53 -1.81
C ALA A 958 23.17 -36.06 -1.37
N GLU A 959 23.50 -35.17 -2.31
CA GLU A 959 23.61 -33.72 -2.07
C GLU A 959 22.27 -33.12 -1.59
N ALA A 960 21.16 -33.51 -2.23
CA ALA A 960 19.82 -33.08 -1.82
C ALA A 960 19.42 -33.60 -0.43
N GLN A 961 19.82 -34.82 -0.05
CA GLN A 961 19.63 -35.33 1.32
C GLN A 961 20.46 -34.52 2.34
N GLY A 962 21.73 -34.22 2.04
CA GLY A 962 22.58 -33.40 2.92
C GLY A 962 21.98 -32.02 3.20
N SER A 963 21.52 -31.33 2.16
CA SER A 963 20.83 -30.04 2.30
C SER A 963 19.52 -30.14 3.09
N ASN A 964 18.76 -31.23 2.94
CA ASN A 964 17.54 -31.45 3.74
C ASN A 964 17.85 -31.65 5.24
N GLU A 965 18.93 -32.37 5.54
CA GLU A 965 19.38 -32.62 6.92
C GLU A 965 19.88 -31.33 7.60
N GLU A 966 20.50 -30.42 6.85
CA GLU A 966 20.89 -29.10 7.32
C GLU A 966 19.69 -28.17 7.54
N LEU A 967 18.75 -28.12 6.60
CA LEU A 967 17.48 -27.39 6.77
C LEU A 967 16.67 -27.87 7.98
N ARG A 968 16.70 -29.17 8.30
CA ARG A 968 16.07 -29.73 9.51
C ARG A 968 16.73 -29.25 10.80
N LYS A 969 18.06 -29.09 10.82
CA LYS A 969 18.77 -28.52 11.99
C LYS A 969 18.40 -27.06 12.20
N ILE A 970 18.37 -26.28 11.12
CA ILE A 970 17.94 -24.87 11.15
C ILE A 970 16.49 -24.77 11.67
N LEU A 971 15.57 -25.62 11.16
CA LEU A 971 14.19 -25.66 11.63
C LEU A 971 14.10 -25.92 13.14
N ALA A 972 14.73 -26.99 13.63
CA ALA A 972 14.73 -27.35 15.05
C ALA A 972 15.41 -26.29 15.96
N GLU A 973 16.33 -25.49 15.42
CA GLU A 973 16.93 -24.37 16.14
C GLU A 973 16.00 -23.14 16.15
N THR A 974 15.28 -22.87 15.07
CA THR A 974 14.23 -21.83 15.05
C THR A 974 13.05 -22.17 15.97
N GLU A 975 12.60 -23.43 16.02
CA GLU A 975 11.55 -23.89 16.94
C GLU A 975 11.95 -23.68 18.41
N LYS A 976 13.22 -23.93 18.77
CA LYS A 976 13.75 -23.62 20.10
C LYS A 976 13.72 -22.12 20.42
N ARG A 977 14.07 -21.26 19.45
CA ARG A 977 13.99 -19.79 19.63
C ARG A 977 12.54 -19.32 19.79
N VAL A 978 11.60 -19.88 19.01
CA VAL A 978 10.16 -19.59 19.16
C VAL A 978 9.66 -20.00 20.54
N HIS A 979 10.02 -21.19 21.04
CA HIS A 979 9.68 -21.59 22.41
C HIS A 979 10.31 -20.69 23.48
N GLN A 980 11.58 -20.27 23.32
CA GLN A 980 12.20 -19.31 24.24
C GLN A 980 11.47 -17.96 24.26
N ILE A 981 11.05 -17.45 23.10
CA ILE A 981 10.27 -16.20 22.98
C ILE A 981 8.89 -16.37 23.60
N GLN A 982 8.22 -17.52 23.41
CA GLN A 982 6.95 -17.82 24.05
C GLN A 982 7.09 -17.86 25.58
N ASP A 983 8.17 -18.45 26.10
CA ASP A 983 8.44 -18.53 27.54
C ASP A 983 8.85 -17.20 28.17
N THR A 984 9.49 -16.28 27.44
CA THR A 984 9.73 -14.91 27.92
C THR A 984 8.46 -14.07 27.87
N TRP A 985 7.65 -14.21 26.83
CA TRP A 985 6.33 -13.57 26.71
C TRP A 985 5.37 -14.01 27.83
N ASN A 986 5.27 -15.32 28.08
CA ASN A 986 4.44 -15.88 29.17
C ASN A 986 4.92 -15.42 30.56
N ARG A 987 6.24 -15.26 30.76
CA ARG A 987 6.81 -14.68 31.98
C ARG A 987 6.51 -13.18 32.11
N MET A 988 6.55 -12.43 31.01
CA MET A 988 6.20 -11.00 30.99
C MET A 988 4.71 -10.80 31.33
N ILE A 989 3.80 -11.57 30.71
CA ILE A 989 2.37 -11.60 31.08
C ILE A 989 2.19 -11.91 32.56
N SER A 990 2.88 -12.94 33.09
CA SER A 990 2.77 -13.29 34.52
C SER A 990 3.27 -12.17 35.42
N SER A 991 4.34 -11.46 35.04
CA SER A 991 4.85 -10.29 35.77
C SER A 991 3.87 -9.12 35.74
N MET A 992 3.25 -8.83 34.58
CA MET A 992 2.24 -7.77 34.44
C MET A 992 0.98 -8.09 35.23
N SER A 993 0.47 -9.33 35.18
CA SER A 993 -0.66 -9.78 36.00
C SER A 993 -0.37 -9.70 37.49
N ASN A 994 0.85 -10.04 37.92
CA ASN A 994 1.27 -9.90 39.32
C ASN A 994 1.40 -8.44 39.76
N GLN A 995 1.88 -7.55 38.88
CA GLN A 995 1.93 -6.10 39.14
C GLN A 995 0.52 -5.53 39.27
N VAL A 996 -0.35 -5.77 38.29
CA VAL A 996 -1.76 -5.34 38.32
C VAL A 996 -2.49 -5.90 39.55
N ALA A 997 -2.21 -7.14 39.96
CA ALA A 997 -2.74 -7.71 41.20
C ALA A 997 -2.19 -7.04 42.47
N ALA A 998 -0.94 -6.60 42.49
CA ALA A 998 -0.36 -5.83 43.59
C ALA A 998 -0.95 -4.41 43.66
N ASP A 999 -1.15 -3.76 42.51
CA ASP A 999 -1.75 -2.43 42.41
C ASP A 999 -3.22 -2.46 42.84
N LEU A 1000 -4.01 -3.42 42.33
CA LEU A 1000 -5.39 -3.68 42.80
C LEU A 1000 -5.45 -3.98 44.30
N LYS A 1001 -4.53 -4.77 44.83
CA LYS A 1001 -4.45 -5.06 46.27
C LYS A 1001 -4.09 -3.83 47.09
N THR A 1002 -3.29 -2.93 46.54
CA THR A 1002 -2.96 -1.63 47.15
C THR A 1002 -4.19 -0.71 47.18
N ILE A 1003 -4.93 -0.60 46.07
CA ILE A 1003 -6.19 0.15 45.95
C ILE A 1003 -7.26 -0.39 46.90
N LEU A 1004 -7.38 -1.71 47.05
CA LEU A 1004 -8.28 -2.34 48.03
C LEU A 1004 -7.83 -2.07 49.49
N SER A 1005 -6.52 -1.93 49.72
CA SER A 1005 -5.96 -1.62 51.05
C SER A 1005 -6.08 -0.14 51.47
N THR A 1006 -6.25 0.79 50.52
CA THR A 1006 -6.62 2.19 50.82
C THR A 1006 -8.13 2.33 50.99
N SER A 1007 -8.92 1.68 50.13
CA SER A 1007 -10.40 1.63 50.25
C SER A 1007 -10.86 1.11 51.62
N SER A 1008 -10.27 0.01 52.10
CA SER A 1008 -10.58 -0.57 53.42
C SER A 1008 -10.15 0.27 54.64
N ARG A 1009 -9.33 1.33 54.46
CA ARG A 1009 -9.07 2.31 55.53
C ARG A 1009 -10.17 3.37 55.62
N LEU A 1010 -10.73 3.75 54.47
CA LEU A 1010 -11.80 4.76 54.36
C LEU A 1010 -13.17 4.23 54.81
N SER A 1011 -13.45 2.93 54.62
CA SER A 1011 -14.72 2.30 55.04
C SER A 1011 -14.80 1.95 56.54
N SER A 1012 -13.89 2.45 57.38
CA SER A 1012 -13.84 2.15 58.82
C SER A 1012 -14.93 2.87 59.64
N ASN A 1013 -15.57 3.90 59.06
CA ASN A 1013 -16.67 4.65 59.66
C ASN A 1013 -18.02 4.26 59.04
N PHE A 1014 -18.69 3.22 59.56
CA PHE A 1014 -20.15 3.16 59.84
C PHE A 1014 -20.52 1.79 60.46
N ARG A 1015 -21.59 1.73 61.27
CA ARG A 1015 -22.01 0.50 62.01
C ARG A 1015 -23.17 -0.27 61.33
N PRO A 1016 -23.30 -1.59 61.56
CA PRO A 1016 -24.21 -2.47 60.79
C PRO A 1016 -25.52 -2.83 61.51
N ILE A 1017 -26.45 -3.46 60.76
CA ILE A 1017 -27.65 -4.18 61.25
C ILE A 1017 -27.71 -5.59 60.58
N ALA A 1018 -28.46 -6.54 61.16
CA ALA A 1018 -28.51 -7.99 60.89
C ALA A 1018 -28.63 -8.42 59.39
N ARG A 1019 -28.12 -9.57 58.89
CA ARG A 1019 -27.79 -10.94 59.42
C ARG A 1019 -28.99 -11.93 59.45
N VAL A 1020 -28.72 -13.24 59.25
CA VAL A 1020 -29.60 -14.46 59.23
C VAL A 1020 -29.89 -14.97 57.79
N ASP A 1021 -29.65 -16.23 57.37
CA ASP A 1021 -29.07 -17.42 58.06
C ASP A 1021 -28.51 -18.55 57.13
N VAL A 1022 -27.71 -19.47 57.71
CA VAL A 1022 -27.56 -20.95 57.47
C VAL A 1022 -27.34 -21.48 56.02
N ALA A 1023 -26.21 -22.12 55.62
CA ALA A 1023 -25.54 -23.39 56.04
C ALA A 1023 -26.30 -24.70 55.66
N SER A 1024 -25.73 -25.89 55.39
CA SER A 1024 -24.41 -26.42 54.93
C SER A 1024 -24.63 -27.94 54.55
N SER A 1025 -23.73 -28.90 54.31
CA SER A 1025 -22.25 -29.09 54.22
C SER A 1025 -21.94 -30.56 53.78
N ASN A 1026 -20.82 -30.81 53.07
CA ASN A 1026 -20.07 -32.11 52.99
C ASN A 1026 -20.75 -33.33 52.28
N SER A 1027 -20.06 -34.37 51.77
CA SER A 1027 -18.63 -34.62 51.45
C SER A 1027 -18.43 -35.87 50.56
N ASP A 1028 -17.44 -35.82 49.65
CA ASP A 1028 -16.46 -36.85 49.23
C ASP A 1028 -16.79 -38.33 48.85
N THR A 1029 -16.05 -38.73 47.79
CA THR A 1029 -15.43 -40.03 47.42
C THR A 1029 -16.10 -41.13 46.56
N SER A 1030 -15.56 -41.21 45.31
CA SER A 1030 -14.99 -42.40 44.64
C SER A 1030 -15.83 -43.30 43.72
N SER A 1031 -15.15 -43.85 42.68
CA SER A 1031 -15.53 -44.97 41.79
C SER A 1031 -16.71 -44.74 40.81
N THR A 1032 -16.82 -45.38 39.64
CA THR A 1032 -15.89 -45.66 38.50
C THR A 1032 -16.73 -46.06 37.29
N ASP A 1033 -16.21 -45.82 36.08
CA ASP A 1033 -16.51 -46.49 34.79
C ASP A 1033 -17.92 -46.54 34.18
N SER A 1034 -17.91 -46.21 32.88
CA SER A 1034 -18.74 -46.70 31.75
C SER A 1034 -20.19 -47.16 31.95
N ASP A 1035 -21.09 -46.52 31.22
CA ASP A 1035 -21.95 -47.25 30.28
C ASP A 1035 -22.46 -46.35 29.13
N PHE A 1036 -22.70 -46.89 27.93
CA PHE A 1036 -23.54 -46.28 26.89
C PHE A 1036 -23.79 -47.19 25.69
N THR A 1037 -25.04 -47.62 25.47
CA THR A 1037 -25.54 -48.18 24.20
C THR A 1037 -27.05 -47.87 24.04
N PHE A 1038 -27.46 -47.68 22.77
CA PHE A 1038 -28.83 -47.40 22.27
C PHE A 1038 -29.82 -48.59 22.51
N PRO A 1039 -31.17 -48.47 22.33
CA PRO A 1039 -31.96 -47.63 21.39
C PRO A 1039 -33.02 -46.75 22.10
N ALA A 1040 -34.03 -46.12 21.49
CA ALA A 1040 -34.64 -46.15 20.14
C ALA A 1040 -35.08 -44.70 19.72
N THR A 1041 -36.02 -44.35 18.82
CA THR A 1041 -37.17 -44.99 18.12
C THR A 1041 -37.33 -44.44 16.68
N ALA A 1042 -38.36 -44.91 15.94
CA ALA A 1042 -38.94 -44.30 14.72
C ALA A 1042 -40.47 -44.54 14.72
N PRO A 1043 -41.27 -43.85 13.87
CA PRO A 1043 -41.60 -44.45 12.57
C PRO A 1043 -41.77 -43.48 11.37
N ASN A 1044 -41.93 -44.11 10.20
CA ASN A 1044 -42.17 -43.64 8.82
C ASN A 1044 -43.45 -42.77 8.61
N PRO A 1045 -43.69 -42.09 7.44
CA PRO A 1045 -43.51 -42.63 6.09
C PRO A 1045 -42.95 -41.73 4.95
N GLU A 1046 -42.82 -42.37 3.79
CA GLU A 1046 -42.38 -41.91 2.46
C GLU A 1046 -43.59 -41.39 1.61
N PRO A 1047 -43.52 -41.26 0.26
CA PRO A 1047 -42.60 -40.51 -0.62
C PRO A 1047 -43.35 -39.55 -1.58
N GLN A 1048 -42.65 -38.76 -2.42
CA GLN A 1048 -42.77 -38.85 -3.90
C GLN A 1048 -41.84 -37.91 -4.71
N GLU A 1049 -41.42 -38.46 -5.84
CA GLU A 1049 -41.08 -37.87 -7.16
C GLU A 1049 -40.39 -36.50 -7.33
N SER A 1050 -39.27 -36.57 -8.06
CA SER A 1050 -38.62 -35.46 -8.75
C SER A 1050 -39.30 -35.12 -10.08
N ASN A 1051 -39.43 -33.84 -10.41
CA ASN A 1051 -39.54 -33.38 -11.80
C ASN A 1051 -38.35 -32.49 -12.18
N SER A 1052 -37.86 -32.67 -13.40
CA SER A 1052 -36.77 -31.89 -14.00
C SER A 1052 -37.32 -30.73 -14.83
N LEU A 1053 -36.50 -29.71 -15.07
CA LEU A 1053 -36.46 -28.82 -16.26
C LEU A 1053 -35.15 -27.97 -16.15
N PRO A 1054 -34.65 -27.35 -17.25
CA PRO A 1054 -33.20 -27.14 -17.42
C PRO A 1054 -32.72 -25.69 -17.28
N LEU A 1055 -31.39 -25.50 -17.28
CA LEU A 1055 -30.78 -24.21 -17.61
C LEU A 1055 -31.04 -23.87 -19.08
N VAL A 1056 -31.45 -22.63 -19.33
CA VAL A 1056 -31.31 -21.98 -20.63
C VAL A 1056 -30.12 -21.02 -20.54
N VAL A 1057 -29.19 -21.14 -21.48
CA VAL A 1057 -28.15 -20.14 -21.74
C VAL A 1057 -28.60 -19.33 -22.95
N GLN A 1058 -28.58 -18.01 -22.86
CA GLN A 1058 -28.81 -17.11 -23.98
C GLN A 1058 -27.55 -16.29 -24.25
N ASP A 1059 -26.85 -16.65 -25.33
CA ASP A 1059 -26.05 -15.67 -26.06
C ASP A 1059 -26.98 -14.67 -26.75
N VAL A 1060 -26.57 -13.40 -26.81
CA VAL A 1060 -27.21 -12.38 -27.65
C VAL A 1060 -26.13 -11.72 -28.49
N THR A 1061 -26.18 -11.98 -29.80
CA THR A 1061 -25.28 -11.39 -30.79
C THR A 1061 -25.68 -9.95 -31.13
N ALA A 1062 -24.73 -9.19 -31.67
CA ALA A 1062 -24.96 -7.82 -32.13
C ALA A 1062 -25.99 -7.73 -33.27
N GLY A 1063 -26.53 -6.53 -33.47
CA GLY A 1063 -27.32 -6.17 -34.65
C GLY A 1063 -27.03 -4.72 -35.08
N ASP A 1064 -26.66 -4.54 -36.35
CA ASP A 1064 -26.63 -3.23 -37.00
C ASP A 1064 -28.05 -2.70 -37.24
N GLY A 1065 -28.21 -1.38 -37.33
CA GLY A 1065 -29.50 -0.77 -37.62
C GLY A 1065 -29.43 0.75 -37.82
N SER A 1066 -29.26 1.19 -39.07
CA SER A 1066 -29.43 2.59 -39.47
C SER A 1066 -30.91 2.95 -39.62
N GLY A 1067 -31.34 4.09 -39.09
CA GLY A 1067 -32.69 4.65 -39.24
C GLY A 1067 -32.79 6.05 -38.65
#